data_AF-A0A7Y5W613-F1
#
_entry.id   AF-A0A7Y5W613-F1
#
_cell.length_a   1.000
_cell.length_b   1.000
_cell.length_c   1.000
_cell.angle_alpha   90.00
_cell.angle_beta   90.00
_cell.angle_gamma   90.00
#
_symmetry.space_group_name_H-M   'P 1'
#
loop_
_entity.id
_entity.type
_entity.pdbx_description
1 polymer ?
#
loop_
_entity_poly.entity_id
_entity_poly.type
_entity_poly.pdbx_seq_one_letter_code
_entity_poly.pdbx_strand_id
1 'polypeptide(L)'
;MAKKKAKKAKNRSNRGGREPQFDRRTMERAMRQFGEQLFGQEDTPLARAQDLVYQAIEEPDPDRRESLAREALKISADCADAYVFLAEQTDAPDEQIELYDQAVAAGRRALGEAFRELEGEFWRRLETRPFMRAKLGLALALWDAGRREEAISHYHDMLRLNPEDNQGVRYTLADALLDSERHEELERLAEQYRDDVSAPWAYTRALLAFRQHGDSPDSRAALAAAAEANASVPEYLTGNREIPVESPSLVEPGADDEAANYAAGQLRHWRNTPGAVSWLRKTLRVGPPEQPARAPVSWQRARPRIASLPQEDEVWQVDIRHAPHFPDAAGSGRPWIVVVVHAEESGLLSVEAEHERPSPNFVWNQLVHTMLDGQGEPRRPQSVEVRLKTFYNAWRAKLEQVGVSCTLSGELPAVDEVLGQMESLSAFGGRAEGLGESVDAGPFDPQDVPQYVDSTWQVDARRLPAWVDSKGEAMRPWSVLVVETANGLILGQDLSLEMPTPQSLWNVVHGAMVQPMVGDPHRPGTIQVRSADHASALQSHLGLLDVRCEVTEELQAVDVVFEGLGEHLSEGHGLRPLVDVPGVKPEQIGGFYAAAAEFYRRAPWRMVPGDAMIRIQCDKYTNGTWYAAVMGQSGMTLGLALYEDAEVLQALMHEDMGEEEHSRRISAMSVTFDEEFAASARDLDAAEKYGWPIAGPEAYPVAMRVNPGRSVRPPLAWELELLEACLRAIPPFVAQGRKSDRRTVPTALGELELDLKRMD
;
A
#
# COMPACT_ATOMS: atom_id res chain seq x y z
N MET A 1 -21.31 42.66 -43.27
CA MET A 1 -20.92 41.59 -44.24
C MET A 1 -19.44 41.29 -43.97
N ALA A 2 -18.92 40.09 -43.79
CA ALA A 2 -19.35 38.75 -44.12
C ALA A 2 -18.80 37.73 -43.08
N LYS A 3 -19.48 36.59 -43.01
CA LYS A 3 -19.22 35.41 -42.18
C LYS A 3 -17.85 34.78 -42.47
N LYS A 4 -17.13 34.34 -41.43
CA LYS A 4 -16.19 33.20 -41.53
C LYS A 4 -16.49 32.20 -40.42
N LYS A 5 -17.07 31.06 -40.83
CA LYS A 5 -17.25 29.84 -40.04
C LYS A 5 -15.88 29.20 -39.79
N ALA A 6 -15.47 29.07 -38.54
CA ALA A 6 -14.40 28.15 -38.16
C ALA A 6 -15.01 26.74 -38.01
N LYS A 7 -14.47 25.78 -38.77
CA LYS A 7 -14.86 24.36 -38.76
C LYS A 7 -14.36 23.73 -37.45
N LYS A 8 -15.25 23.09 -36.70
CA LYS A 8 -14.93 22.11 -35.66
C LYS A 8 -14.10 20.99 -36.28
N ALA A 9 -12.85 20.82 -35.83
CA ALA A 9 -12.10 19.60 -36.01
C ALA A 9 -12.63 18.58 -34.98
N LYS A 10 -13.11 17.43 -35.45
CA LYS A 10 -13.34 16.24 -34.61
C LYS A 10 -11.95 15.73 -34.21
N ASN A 11 -11.61 15.79 -32.93
CA ASN A 11 -10.51 15.01 -32.38
C ASN A 11 -10.85 13.53 -32.57
N ARG A 12 -10.15 12.88 -33.50
CA ARG A 12 -10.05 11.42 -33.55
C ARG A 12 -9.13 10.99 -32.42
N SER A 13 -9.54 9.92 -31.73
CA SER A 13 -8.85 9.27 -30.62
C SER A 13 -7.34 9.20 -30.85
N ASN A 14 -6.61 9.70 -29.86
CA ASN A 14 -5.16 9.60 -29.76
C ASN A 14 -4.82 8.13 -29.44
N ARG A 15 -4.74 7.27 -30.47
CA ARG A 15 -4.09 5.96 -30.31
C ARG A 15 -2.61 6.26 -30.02
N GLY A 16 -2.18 5.98 -28.80
CA GLY A 16 -0.81 6.16 -28.36
C GLY A 16 0.17 5.61 -29.39
N GLY A 17 1.04 6.48 -29.89
CA GLY A 17 2.18 6.07 -30.69
C GLY A 17 3.13 5.30 -29.79
N ARG A 18 2.96 3.97 -29.72
CA ARG A 18 4.07 3.08 -29.38
C ARG A 18 5.16 3.35 -30.41
N GLU A 19 6.38 3.63 -29.97
CA GLU A 19 7.55 3.50 -30.85
C GLU A 19 7.48 2.13 -31.53
N PRO A 20 7.83 2.00 -32.83
CA PRO A 20 7.76 0.72 -33.51
C PRO A 20 8.72 -0.27 -32.83
N GLN A 21 8.15 -1.13 -31.99
CA GLN A 21 8.83 -2.27 -31.41
C GLN A 21 9.44 -3.08 -32.54
N PHE A 22 10.72 -3.45 -32.40
CA PHE A 22 11.42 -4.28 -33.37
C PHE A 22 10.68 -5.62 -33.54
N ASP A 23 9.99 -5.80 -34.67
CA ASP A 23 9.31 -7.05 -34.97
C ASP A 23 10.32 -8.10 -35.45
N ARG A 24 10.45 -9.19 -34.68
CA ARG A 24 11.37 -10.30 -34.96
C ARG A 24 11.08 -10.95 -36.33
N ARG A 25 9.84 -10.85 -36.83
CA ARG A 25 9.44 -11.34 -38.17
C ARG A 25 10.23 -10.64 -39.29
N THR A 26 10.59 -9.37 -39.09
CA THR A 26 11.40 -8.60 -40.07
C THR A 26 12.85 -9.09 -40.12
N MET A 27 13.42 -9.52 -38.99
CA MET A 27 14.75 -10.15 -38.96
C MET A 27 14.72 -11.56 -39.56
N GLU A 28 13.67 -12.34 -39.30
CA GLU A 28 13.45 -13.65 -39.91
C GLU A 28 13.36 -13.55 -41.44
N ARG A 29 12.68 -12.53 -41.97
CA ARG A 29 12.68 -12.23 -43.41
C ARG A 29 14.09 -12.04 -43.95
N ALA A 30 14.93 -11.25 -43.28
CA ALA A 30 16.31 -11.01 -43.70
C ALA A 30 17.17 -12.28 -43.66
N MET A 31 17.04 -13.09 -42.59
CA MET A 31 17.76 -14.37 -42.48
C MET A 31 17.31 -15.37 -43.55
N ARG A 32 16.01 -15.40 -43.85
CA ARG A 32 15.44 -16.21 -44.92
C ARG A 32 15.98 -15.77 -46.28
N GLN A 33 15.91 -14.48 -46.62
CA GLN A 33 16.46 -13.92 -47.87
C GLN A 33 17.97 -14.17 -48.02
N PHE A 34 18.72 -14.12 -46.92
CA PHE A 34 20.14 -14.45 -46.93
C PHE A 34 20.38 -15.94 -47.20
N GLY A 35 19.58 -16.83 -46.59
CA GLY A 35 19.59 -18.27 -46.90
C GLY A 35 19.21 -18.56 -48.35
N GLU A 36 18.21 -17.85 -48.89
CA GLU A 36 17.79 -17.94 -50.30
C GLU A 36 18.93 -17.57 -51.26
N GLN A 37 19.69 -16.52 -50.95
CA GLN A 37 20.85 -16.09 -51.75
C GLN A 37 21.99 -17.10 -51.74
N LEU A 38 22.17 -17.84 -50.63
CA LEU A 38 23.27 -18.79 -50.46
C LEU A 38 22.96 -20.20 -50.97
N PHE A 39 21.71 -20.65 -50.83
CA PHE A 39 21.34 -22.06 -51.03
C PHE A 39 20.20 -22.26 -52.06
N GLY A 40 19.62 -21.17 -52.59
CA GLY A 40 18.44 -21.21 -53.47
C GLY A 40 17.16 -21.53 -52.69
N GLN A 41 15.99 -21.16 -53.25
CA GLN A 41 14.69 -21.47 -52.64
C GLN A 41 13.72 -22.09 -53.64
N GLU A 42 12.75 -22.85 -53.11
CA GLU A 42 11.52 -23.20 -53.81
C GLU A 42 10.52 -22.02 -53.71
N ASP A 43 10.16 -21.42 -54.85
CA ASP A 43 9.11 -20.41 -54.99
C ASP A 43 7.72 -21.06 -54.79
N THR A 44 7.37 -21.32 -53.53
CA THR A 44 6.09 -21.93 -53.16
C THR A 44 5.00 -20.87 -52.98
N PRO A 45 3.70 -21.24 -53.14
CA PRO A 45 2.60 -20.36 -52.76
C PRO A 45 2.68 -19.88 -51.31
N LEU A 46 3.14 -20.73 -50.39
CA LEU A 46 3.34 -20.39 -48.98
C LEU A 46 4.44 -19.34 -48.78
N ALA A 47 5.56 -19.49 -49.49
CA ALA A 47 6.66 -18.52 -49.50
C ALA A 47 6.18 -17.11 -49.92
N ARG A 48 5.41 -17.02 -51.01
CA ARG A 48 4.84 -15.76 -51.52
C ARG A 48 3.78 -15.16 -50.59
N ALA A 49 2.95 -16.01 -49.97
CA ALA A 49 1.98 -15.57 -48.97
C ALA A 49 2.70 -14.95 -47.75
N GLN A 50 3.77 -15.58 -47.26
CA GLN A 50 4.57 -15.07 -46.15
C GLN A 50 5.19 -13.70 -46.45
N ASP A 51 5.67 -13.47 -47.68
CA ASP A 51 6.22 -12.17 -48.08
C ASP A 51 5.18 -11.05 -48.07
N LEU A 52 3.91 -11.35 -48.36
CA LEU A 52 2.82 -10.39 -48.21
C LEU A 52 2.53 -10.09 -46.74
N VAL A 53 2.68 -11.05 -45.82
CA VAL A 53 2.53 -10.78 -44.38
C VAL A 53 3.64 -9.86 -43.87
N TYR A 54 4.89 -10.07 -44.31
CA TYR A 54 5.96 -9.13 -43.97
C TYR A 54 5.70 -7.72 -44.49
N GLN A 55 5.14 -7.59 -45.70
CA GLN A 55 4.71 -6.29 -46.23
C GLN A 55 3.55 -5.70 -45.40
N ALA A 56 2.62 -6.53 -44.93
CA ALA A 56 1.51 -6.09 -44.09
C ALA A 56 2.00 -5.53 -42.74
N ILE A 57 3.07 -6.09 -42.16
CA ILE A 57 3.68 -5.62 -40.90
C ILE A 57 4.32 -4.23 -41.08
N GLU A 58 5.01 -4.03 -42.21
CA GLU A 58 5.71 -2.78 -42.52
C GLU A 58 4.78 -1.66 -43.05
N GLU A 59 3.59 -2.01 -43.53
CA GLU A 59 2.66 -1.08 -44.15
C GLU A 59 2.02 -0.14 -43.12
N PRO A 60 2.10 1.19 -43.24
CA PRO A 60 1.52 2.11 -42.27
C PRO A 60 -0.02 2.14 -42.27
N ASP A 61 -0.69 1.94 -43.41
CA ASP A 61 -2.14 2.12 -43.55
C ASP A 61 -2.96 0.89 -43.08
N PRO A 62 -3.79 1.00 -42.02
CA PRO A 62 -4.49 -0.16 -41.42
C PRO A 62 -5.33 -0.98 -42.40
N ASP A 63 -6.10 -0.31 -43.27
CA ASP A 63 -6.97 -0.99 -44.25
C ASP A 63 -6.14 -1.81 -45.24
N ARG A 64 -4.97 -1.28 -45.61
CA ARG A 64 -4.05 -1.92 -46.53
C ARG A 64 -3.28 -3.08 -45.88
N ARG A 65 -2.91 -2.96 -44.60
CA ARG A 65 -2.32 -4.07 -43.82
C ARG A 65 -3.23 -5.28 -43.82
N GLU A 66 -4.50 -5.07 -43.46
CA GLU A 66 -5.50 -6.13 -43.41
C GLU A 66 -5.73 -6.74 -44.79
N SER A 67 -5.82 -5.91 -45.84
CA SER A 67 -5.95 -6.38 -47.22
C SER A 67 -4.78 -7.27 -47.65
N LEU A 68 -3.54 -6.92 -47.30
CA LEU A 68 -2.34 -7.69 -47.63
C LEU A 68 -2.34 -9.05 -46.93
N ALA A 69 -2.71 -9.10 -45.64
CA ALA A 69 -2.84 -10.36 -44.91
C ALA A 69 -3.95 -11.25 -45.49
N ARG A 70 -5.10 -10.68 -45.88
CA ARG A 70 -6.17 -11.44 -46.56
C ARG A 70 -5.77 -11.88 -47.96
N GLU A 71 -4.93 -11.14 -48.67
CA GLU A 71 -4.38 -11.55 -49.97
C GLU A 71 -3.39 -12.72 -49.81
N ALA A 72 -2.55 -12.71 -48.77
CA ALA A 72 -1.69 -13.83 -48.42
C ALA A 72 -2.49 -15.14 -48.28
N LEU A 73 -3.64 -15.09 -47.59
CA LEU A 73 -4.53 -16.24 -47.42
C LEU A 73 -5.18 -16.74 -48.72
N LYS A 74 -5.39 -15.85 -49.71
CA LYS A 74 -5.86 -16.26 -51.05
C LYS A 74 -4.79 -17.01 -51.83
N ILE A 75 -3.51 -16.68 -51.61
CA ILE A 75 -2.37 -17.36 -52.24
C ILE A 75 -2.09 -18.69 -51.56
N SER A 76 -2.14 -18.72 -50.22
CA SER A 76 -1.99 -19.95 -49.43
C SER A 76 -2.82 -19.88 -48.15
N ALA A 77 -3.81 -20.76 -48.03
CA ALA A 77 -4.60 -20.94 -46.80
C ALA A 77 -3.79 -21.58 -45.66
N ASP A 78 -2.55 -21.99 -45.91
CA ASP A 78 -1.66 -22.59 -44.92
C ASP A 78 -0.64 -21.57 -44.36
N CYS A 79 -0.79 -20.27 -44.69
CA CYS A 79 0.02 -19.19 -44.13
C CYS A 79 -0.45 -18.84 -42.71
N ALA A 80 0.12 -19.50 -41.70
CA ALA A 80 -0.22 -19.28 -40.30
C ALA A 80 -0.06 -17.82 -39.84
N ASP A 81 1.03 -17.15 -40.24
CA ASP A 81 1.29 -15.77 -39.82
C ASP A 81 0.26 -14.77 -40.37
N ALA A 82 -0.40 -15.07 -41.50
CA ALA A 82 -1.47 -14.21 -41.99
C ALA A 82 -2.68 -14.22 -41.06
N TYR A 83 -3.04 -15.40 -40.52
CA TYR A 83 -4.08 -15.51 -39.50
C TYR A 83 -3.65 -14.89 -38.16
N VAL A 84 -2.41 -15.10 -37.72
CA VAL A 84 -1.84 -14.44 -36.53
C VAL A 84 -1.95 -12.92 -36.66
N PHE A 85 -1.54 -12.37 -37.80
CA PHE A 85 -1.60 -10.93 -38.05
C PHE A 85 -3.04 -10.42 -37.96
N LEU A 86 -4.01 -11.12 -38.56
CA LEU A 86 -5.43 -10.74 -38.48
C LEU A 86 -5.96 -10.82 -37.05
N ALA A 87 -5.57 -11.84 -36.27
CA ALA A 87 -5.94 -11.97 -34.87
C ALA A 87 -5.38 -10.83 -34.00
N GLU A 88 -4.18 -10.34 -34.31
CA GLU A 88 -3.57 -9.17 -33.67
C GLU A 88 -4.30 -7.85 -33.98
N GLN A 89 -5.16 -7.81 -35.01
CA GLN A 89 -5.90 -6.59 -35.41
C GLN A 89 -7.33 -6.51 -34.85
N THR A 90 -7.90 -7.61 -34.36
CA THR A 90 -9.28 -7.62 -33.84
C THR A 90 -9.30 -7.40 -32.33
N ASP A 91 -10.26 -6.61 -31.87
CA ASP A 91 -10.54 -6.38 -30.44
C ASP A 91 -11.64 -7.33 -29.93
N ALA A 92 -12.23 -8.18 -30.79
CA ALA A 92 -13.29 -9.10 -30.42
C ALA A 92 -12.70 -10.46 -29.95
N PRO A 93 -12.84 -10.84 -28.66
CA PRO A 93 -12.16 -12.03 -28.12
C PRO A 93 -12.51 -13.33 -28.84
N ASP A 94 -13.78 -13.53 -29.19
CA ASP A 94 -14.23 -14.74 -29.88
C ASP A 94 -13.63 -14.85 -31.30
N GLU A 95 -13.61 -13.73 -32.04
CA GLU A 95 -13.00 -13.68 -33.39
C GLU A 95 -11.49 -13.87 -33.31
N GLN A 96 -10.83 -13.27 -32.31
CA GLN A 96 -9.40 -13.42 -32.08
C GLN A 96 -9.01 -14.88 -31.85
N ILE A 97 -9.75 -15.59 -30.99
CA ILE A 97 -9.55 -17.01 -30.72
C ILE A 97 -9.76 -17.85 -31.98
N GLU A 98 -10.84 -17.59 -32.74
CA GLU A 98 -11.11 -18.30 -34.00
C GLU A 98 -9.97 -18.13 -35.02
N LEU A 99 -9.44 -16.91 -35.18
CA LEU A 99 -8.33 -16.63 -36.07
C LEU A 99 -7.04 -17.31 -35.61
N TYR A 100 -6.74 -17.31 -34.32
CA TYR A 100 -5.57 -18.03 -33.80
C TYR A 100 -5.71 -19.56 -33.93
N ASP A 101 -6.90 -20.11 -33.73
CA ASP A 101 -7.15 -21.55 -33.97
C ASP A 101 -6.93 -21.91 -35.45
N GLN A 102 -7.42 -21.08 -36.37
CA GLN A 102 -7.14 -21.21 -37.80
C GLN A 102 -5.64 -21.11 -38.10
N ALA A 103 -4.91 -20.21 -37.43
CA ALA A 103 -3.47 -20.08 -37.57
C ALA A 103 -2.72 -21.35 -37.14
N VAL A 104 -3.11 -21.95 -36.01
CA VAL A 104 -2.54 -23.21 -35.50
C VAL A 104 -2.83 -24.35 -36.48
N ALA A 105 -4.07 -24.44 -36.99
CA ALA A 105 -4.45 -25.44 -37.98
C ALA A 105 -3.67 -25.27 -39.30
N ALA A 106 -3.50 -24.03 -39.78
CA ALA A 106 -2.73 -23.70 -40.97
C ALA A 106 -1.25 -24.07 -40.81
N GLY A 107 -0.62 -23.68 -39.70
CA GLY A 107 0.78 -24.03 -39.41
C GLY A 107 0.99 -25.54 -39.31
N ARG A 108 0.03 -26.27 -38.71
CA ARG A 108 0.10 -27.73 -38.64
C ARG A 108 0.03 -28.40 -40.01
N ARG A 109 -0.82 -27.90 -40.92
CA ARG A 109 -0.90 -28.40 -42.30
C ARG A 109 0.37 -28.08 -43.09
N ALA A 110 0.91 -26.87 -42.92
CA ALA A 110 2.15 -26.44 -43.58
C ALA A 110 3.36 -27.32 -43.18
N LEU A 111 3.42 -27.76 -41.92
CA LEU A 111 4.51 -28.62 -41.43
C LEU A 111 4.37 -30.10 -41.84
N GLY A 112 3.15 -30.59 -42.05
CA GLY A 112 2.91 -31.97 -42.51
C GLY A 112 3.59 -33.03 -41.63
N GLU A 113 4.32 -33.97 -42.26
CA GLU A 113 5.05 -35.04 -41.56
C GLU A 113 6.21 -34.50 -40.70
N ALA A 114 6.84 -33.41 -41.12
CA ALA A 114 7.95 -32.78 -40.41
C ALA A 114 7.55 -32.31 -39.00
N PHE A 115 6.25 -32.10 -38.75
CA PHE A 115 5.76 -31.78 -37.40
C PHE A 115 6.22 -32.78 -36.34
N ARG A 116 6.16 -34.09 -36.64
CA ARG A 116 6.58 -35.14 -35.70
C ARG A 116 8.09 -35.31 -35.66
N GLU A 117 8.76 -35.13 -36.79
CA GLU A 117 10.21 -35.30 -36.91
C GLU A 117 10.98 -34.20 -36.18
N LEU A 118 10.39 -33.00 -36.09
CA LEU A 118 11.02 -31.84 -35.50
C LEU A 118 10.67 -31.64 -34.03
N GLU A 119 9.87 -32.51 -33.41
CA GLU A 119 9.47 -32.39 -32.00
C GLU A 119 10.70 -32.27 -31.08
N GLY A 120 10.68 -31.26 -30.20
CA GLY A 120 11.83 -30.92 -29.35
C GLY A 120 12.85 -29.98 -30.01
N GLU A 121 12.81 -29.81 -31.34
CA GLU A 121 13.74 -28.96 -32.10
C GLU A 121 13.06 -27.73 -32.73
N PHE A 122 11.79 -27.45 -32.44
CA PHE A 122 10.99 -26.44 -33.15
C PHE A 122 11.72 -25.09 -33.24
N TRP A 123 12.30 -24.58 -32.14
CA TRP A 123 12.97 -23.27 -32.17
C TRP A 123 14.14 -23.16 -33.16
N ARG A 124 14.88 -24.26 -33.36
CA ARG A 124 16.04 -24.31 -34.28
C ARG A 124 15.63 -24.32 -35.75
N ARG A 125 14.33 -24.53 -36.05
CA ARG A 125 13.77 -24.65 -37.39
C ARG A 125 12.88 -23.46 -37.69
N LEU A 126 13.30 -22.60 -38.63
CA LEU A 126 12.58 -21.39 -39.00
C LEU A 126 11.14 -21.69 -39.45
N GLU A 127 10.94 -22.85 -40.08
CA GLU A 127 9.68 -23.30 -40.66
C GLU A 127 8.60 -23.54 -39.59
N THR A 128 8.99 -23.85 -38.35
CA THR A 128 8.03 -24.12 -37.26
C THR A 128 7.63 -22.87 -36.48
N ARG A 129 8.34 -21.75 -36.65
CA ARG A 129 8.12 -20.52 -35.88
C ARG A 129 6.74 -19.88 -36.09
N PRO A 130 6.17 -19.85 -37.32
CA PRO A 130 4.79 -19.39 -37.51
C PRO A 130 3.77 -20.21 -36.70
N PHE A 131 3.96 -21.53 -36.62
CA PHE A 131 3.12 -22.41 -35.80
C PHE A 131 3.28 -22.12 -34.30
N MET A 132 4.52 -21.95 -33.81
CA MET A 132 4.77 -21.62 -32.41
C MET A 132 4.20 -20.26 -32.01
N ARG A 133 4.26 -19.25 -32.89
CA ARG A 133 3.61 -17.94 -32.69
C ARG A 133 2.09 -18.09 -32.61
N ALA A 134 1.49 -18.81 -33.55
CA ALA A 134 0.06 -19.08 -33.57
C ALA A 134 -0.41 -19.75 -32.26
N LYS A 135 0.34 -20.74 -31.78
CA LYS A 135 0.04 -21.41 -30.50
C LYS A 135 0.14 -20.48 -29.30
N LEU A 136 1.15 -19.62 -29.24
CA LEU A 136 1.29 -18.66 -28.14
C LEU A 136 0.13 -17.65 -28.15
N GLY A 137 -0.18 -17.10 -29.32
CA GLY A 137 -1.31 -16.18 -29.49
C GLY A 137 -2.64 -16.81 -29.09
N LEU A 138 -2.89 -18.05 -29.52
CA LEU A 138 -4.08 -18.81 -29.10
C LEU A 138 -4.14 -18.98 -27.58
N ALA A 139 -3.03 -19.41 -26.97
CA ALA A 139 -2.97 -19.66 -25.53
C ALA A 139 -3.24 -18.38 -24.72
N LEU A 140 -2.66 -17.24 -25.13
CA LEU A 140 -2.91 -15.93 -24.51
C LEU A 140 -4.36 -15.47 -24.70
N ALA A 141 -4.91 -15.55 -25.91
CA ALA A 141 -6.31 -15.18 -26.16
C ALA A 141 -7.30 -16.05 -25.37
N LEU A 142 -7.03 -17.36 -25.24
CA LEU A 142 -7.80 -18.26 -24.40
C LEU A 142 -7.70 -17.90 -22.91
N TRP A 143 -6.51 -17.52 -22.45
CA TRP A 143 -6.30 -17.06 -21.07
C TRP A 143 -7.12 -15.81 -20.77
N ASP A 144 -7.06 -14.81 -21.64
CA ASP A 144 -7.77 -13.54 -21.52
C ASP A 144 -9.30 -13.73 -21.58
N ALA A 145 -9.78 -14.71 -22.37
CA ALA A 145 -11.19 -15.10 -22.41
C ALA A 145 -11.63 -15.99 -21.21
N GLY A 146 -10.74 -16.24 -20.24
CA GLY A 146 -11.03 -17.06 -19.06
C GLY A 146 -11.07 -18.57 -19.32
N ARG A 147 -10.69 -19.04 -20.51
CA ARG A 147 -10.59 -20.47 -20.88
C ARG A 147 -9.26 -21.07 -20.40
N ARG A 148 -9.04 -20.99 -19.08
CA ARG A 148 -7.76 -21.26 -18.39
C ARG A 148 -7.18 -22.65 -18.67
N GLU A 149 -8.01 -23.69 -18.64
CA GLU A 149 -7.55 -25.07 -18.85
C GLU A 149 -7.00 -25.30 -20.26
N GLU A 150 -7.63 -24.70 -21.27
CA GLU A 150 -7.18 -24.82 -22.66
C GLU A 150 -5.87 -24.05 -22.86
N ALA A 151 -5.77 -22.84 -22.31
CA ALA A 151 -4.54 -22.06 -22.33
C ALA A 151 -3.35 -22.83 -21.69
N ILE A 152 -3.55 -23.38 -20.48
CA ILE A 152 -2.54 -24.18 -19.77
C ILE A 152 -2.12 -25.41 -20.61
N SER A 153 -3.08 -26.10 -21.23
CA SER A 153 -2.77 -27.21 -22.13
C SER A 153 -1.91 -26.79 -23.32
N HIS A 154 -2.15 -25.60 -23.90
CA HIS A 154 -1.34 -25.10 -24.99
C HIS A 154 0.08 -24.77 -24.56
N TYR A 155 0.27 -24.16 -23.38
CA TYR A 155 1.59 -23.86 -22.83
C TYR A 155 2.41 -25.13 -22.58
N HIS A 156 1.83 -26.16 -21.93
CA HIS A 156 2.49 -27.46 -21.75
C HIS A 156 2.90 -28.08 -23.09
N ASP A 157 2.02 -28.04 -24.07
CA ASP A 157 2.30 -28.59 -25.39
C ASP A 157 3.38 -27.77 -26.13
N MET A 158 3.50 -26.46 -25.89
CA MET A 158 4.61 -25.66 -26.41
C MET A 158 5.96 -26.05 -25.79
N LEU A 159 6.01 -26.29 -24.47
CA LEU A 159 7.24 -26.73 -23.80
C LEU A 159 7.65 -28.15 -24.24
N ARG A 160 6.70 -29.02 -24.57
CA ARG A 160 6.97 -30.32 -25.20
C ARG A 160 7.63 -30.16 -26.58
N LEU A 161 7.13 -29.23 -27.39
CA LEU A 161 7.65 -28.97 -28.75
C LEU A 161 8.98 -28.22 -28.74
N ASN A 162 9.21 -27.38 -27.72
CA ASN A 162 10.43 -26.59 -27.53
C ASN A 162 10.87 -26.60 -26.04
N PRO A 163 11.55 -27.68 -25.58
CA PRO A 163 11.96 -27.82 -24.18
C PRO A 163 12.94 -26.73 -23.70
N GLU A 164 13.77 -26.20 -24.60
CA GLU A 164 14.73 -25.11 -24.33
C GLU A 164 14.04 -23.75 -24.08
N ASP A 165 12.74 -23.65 -24.39
CA ASP A 165 11.89 -22.51 -24.12
C ASP A 165 12.52 -21.13 -24.39
N ASN A 166 13.06 -20.96 -25.60
CA ASN A 166 13.62 -19.69 -26.03
C ASN A 166 12.58 -18.56 -26.15
N GLN A 167 11.28 -18.88 -26.03
CA GLN A 167 10.17 -17.92 -26.06
C GLN A 167 9.76 -17.46 -24.66
N GLY A 168 10.23 -18.11 -23.58
CA GLY A 168 9.89 -17.75 -22.20
C GLY A 168 8.50 -18.23 -21.75
N VAL A 169 7.91 -19.21 -22.44
CA VAL A 169 6.60 -19.80 -22.13
C VAL A 169 6.57 -20.40 -20.72
N ARG A 170 7.71 -20.86 -20.19
CA ARG A 170 7.79 -21.41 -18.83
C ARG A 170 7.39 -20.40 -17.76
N TYR A 171 7.67 -19.11 -17.96
CA TYR A 171 7.28 -18.05 -17.03
C TYR A 171 5.76 -17.79 -17.11
N THR A 172 5.19 -17.75 -18.31
CA THR A 172 3.74 -17.61 -18.52
C THR A 172 2.99 -18.81 -17.96
N LEU A 173 3.50 -20.02 -18.15
CA LEU A 173 2.91 -21.22 -17.55
C LEU A 173 3.01 -21.19 -16.02
N ALA A 174 4.15 -20.77 -15.46
CA ALA A 174 4.31 -20.67 -14.01
C ALA A 174 3.29 -19.69 -13.39
N ASP A 175 3.11 -18.51 -14.01
CA ASP A 175 2.09 -17.53 -13.67
C ASP A 175 0.67 -18.13 -13.74
N ALA A 176 0.35 -18.82 -14.83
CA ALA A 176 -0.95 -19.47 -15.02
C ALA A 176 -1.25 -20.55 -13.97
N LEU A 177 -0.23 -21.33 -13.58
CA LEU A 177 -0.33 -22.38 -12.56
C LEU A 177 -0.45 -21.78 -11.15
N LEU A 178 0.23 -20.66 -10.86
CA LEU A 178 0.04 -19.91 -9.61
C LEU A 178 -1.38 -19.36 -9.49
N ASP A 179 -1.93 -18.78 -10.56
CA ASP A 179 -3.28 -18.21 -10.57
C ASP A 179 -4.37 -19.27 -10.39
N SER A 180 -4.12 -20.46 -10.95
CA SER A 180 -5.04 -21.60 -10.90
C SER A 180 -4.80 -22.53 -9.69
N GLU A 181 -3.89 -22.16 -8.77
CA GLU A 181 -3.52 -22.94 -7.58
C GLU A 181 -3.05 -24.38 -7.87
N ARG A 182 -2.48 -24.62 -9.07
CA ARG A 182 -2.01 -25.94 -9.54
C ARG A 182 -0.59 -26.23 -9.05
N HIS A 183 -0.41 -26.29 -7.74
CA HIS A 183 0.91 -26.38 -7.09
C HIS A 183 1.75 -27.59 -7.54
N GLU A 184 1.15 -28.77 -7.68
CA GLU A 184 1.87 -30.00 -8.10
C GLU A 184 2.42 -29.91 -9.54
N GLU A 185 1.76 -29.16 -10.41
CA GLU A 185 2.25 -28.93 -11.77
C GLU A 185 3.35 -27.88 -11.80
N LEU A 186 3.22 -26.84 -10.97
CA LEU A 186 4.25 -25.83 -10.83
C LEU A 186 5.54 -26.43 -10.26
N GLU A 187 5.43 -27.35 -9.30
CA GLU A 187 6.57 -28.08 -8.74
C GLU A 187 7.28 -28.94 -9.79
N ARG A 188 6.52 -29.68 -10.61
CA ARG A 188 7.09 -30.45 -11.73
C ARG A 188 7.79 -29.55 -12.75
N LEU A 189 7.19 -28.40 -13.06
CA LEU A 189 7.80 -27.41 -13.95
C LEU A 189 9.08 -26.82 -13.33
N ALA A 190 9.07 -26.51 -12.03
CA ALA A 190 10.23 -26.03 -11.28
C ALA A 190 11.40 -27.02 -11.31
N GLU A 191 11.13 -28.32 -11.20
CA GLU A 191 12.15 -29.38 -11.31
C GLU A 191 12.67 -29.52 -12.74
N GLN A 192 11.80 -29.42 -13.75
CA GLN A 192 12.22 -29.44 -15.16
C GLN A 192 13.21 -28.32 -15.49
N TYR A 193 13.04 -27.14 -14.89
CA TYR A 193 13.91 -25.97 -15.06
C TYR A 193 14.67 -25.64 -13.77
N ARG A 194 15.17 -26.66 -13.06
CA ARG A 194 15.88 -26.48 -11.78
C ARG A 194 17.10 -25.57 -11.86
N ASP A 195 17.78 -25.57 -13.01
CA ASP A 195 19.02 -24.83 -13.25
C ASP A 195 18.78 -23.35 -13.59
N ASP A 196 17.53 -22.93 -13.75
CA ASP A 196 17.18 -21.52 -13.91
C ASP A 196 17.30 -20.82 -12.54
N VAL A 197 18.29 -19.94 -12.42
CA VAL A 197 18.60 -19.18 -11.20
C VAL A 197 18.14 -17.71 -11.29
N SER A 198 17.36 -17.37 -12.33
CA SER A 198 16.82 -16.02 -12.48
C SER A 198 15.93 -15.63 -11.30
N ALA A 199 15.83 -14.32 -11.03
CA ALA A 199 14.99 -13.84 -9.94
C ALA A 199 13.52 -14.27 -10.10
N PRO A 200 12.89 -14.19 -11.29
CA PRO A 200 11.52 -14.64 -11.47
C PRO A 200 11.31 -16.10 -11.07
N TRP A 201 12.26 -16.98 -11.38
CA TRP A 201 12.16 -18.40 -11.02
C TRP A 201 12.41 -18.64 -9.53
N ALA A 202 13.45 -18.02 -8.97
CA ALA A 202 13.80 -18.17 -7.57
C ALA A 202 12.67 -17.69 -6.64
N TYR A 203 12.09 -16.51 -6.90
CA TYR A 203 10.95 -16.01 -6.11
C TYR A 203 9.67 -16.81 -6.33
N THR A 204 9.42 -17.34 -7.55
CA THR A 204 8.28 -18.26 -7.79
C THR A 204 8.40 -19.53 -6.96
N ARG A 205 9.60 -20.12 -6.87
CA ARG A 205 9.87 -21.29 -6.00
C ARG A 205 9.68 -20.98 -4.52
N ALA A 206 10.14 -19.80 -4.07
CA ALA A 206 9.93 -19.36 -2.69
C ALA A 206 8.44 -19.22 -2.34
N LEU A 207 7.65 -18.61 -3.24
CA LEU A 207 6.21 -18.47 -3.05
C LEU A 207 5.49 -19.83 -3.07
N LEU A 208 5.86 -20.73 -3.98
CA LEU A 208 5.31 -22.09 -4.02
C LEU A 208 5.59 -22.85 -2.72
N ALA A 209 6.83 -22.83 -2.24
CA ALA A 209 7.21 -23.48 -0.99
C ALA A 209 6.42 -22.91 0.21
N PHE A 210 6.20 -21.59 0.25
CA PHE A 210 5.36 -20.96 1.26
C PHE A 210 3.89 -21.37 1.15
N ARG A 211 3.33 -21.47 -0.06
CA ARG A 211 1.94 -21.94 -0.26
C ARG A 211 1.74 -23.39 0.19
N GLN A 212 2.74 -24.25 0.00
CA GLN A 212 2.67 -25.67 0.37
C GLN A 212 2.94 -25.93 1.86
N HIS A 213 3.87 -25.17 2.46
CA HIS A 213 4.42 -25.49 3.79
C HIS A 213 4.37 -24.35 4.81
N GLY A 214 3.85 -23.18 4.42
CA GLY A 214 3.87 -21.97 5.23
C GLY A 214 5.30 -21.48 5.51
N ASP A 215 5.47 -20.82 6.65
CA ASP A 215 6.79 -20.42 7.15
C ASP A 215 7.57 -21.63 7.70
N SER A 216 8.37 -22.27 6.84
CA SER A 216 9.15 -23.47 7.13
C SER A 216 10.64 -23.21 6.89
N PRO A 217 11.54 -24.07 7.39
CA PRO A 217 12.96 -23.97 7.05
C PRO A 217 13.21 -24.00 5.53
N ASP A 218 12.45 -24.81 4.79
CA ASP A 218 12.60 -24.96 3.35
C ASP A 218 12.12 -23.72 2.58
N SER A 219 10.97 -23.14 2.95
CA SER A 219 10.48 -21.92 2.32
C SER A 219 11.38 -20.72 2.63
N ARG A 220 11.92 -20.62 3.86
CA ARG A 220 12.90 -19.60 4.23
C ARG A 220 14.21 -19.73 3.46
N ALA A 221 14.70 -20.97 3.27
CA ALA A 221 15.90 -21.21 2.47
C ALA A 221 15.68 -20.83 1.00
N ALA A 222 14.52 -21.16 0.43
CA ALA A 222 14.16 -20.77 -0.92
C ALA A 222 14.05 -19.24 -1.08
N LEU A 223 13.47 -18.55 -0.10
CA LEU A 223 13.37 -17.09 -0.09
C LEU A 223 14.74 -16.42 0.05
N ALA A 224 15.63 -16.95 0.89
CA ALA A 224 17.00 -16.45 1.00
C ALA A 224 17.75 -16.57 -0.33
N ALA A 225 17.65 -17.72 -1.01
CA ALA A 225 18.23 -17.91 -2.34
C ALA A 225 17.63 -16.95 -3.39
N ALA A 226 16.34 -16.63 -3.29
CA ALA A 226 15.70 -15.65 -4.15
C ALA A 226 16.22 -14.22 -3.91
N ALA A 227 16.45 -13.85 -2.65
CA ALA A 227 17.05 -12.56 -2.29
C ALA A 227 18.51 -12.44 -2.75
N GLU A 228 19.26 -13.55 -2.79
CA GLU A 228 20.60 -13.59 -3.40
C GLU A 228 20.56 -13.39 -4.92
N ALA A 229 19.54 -13.91 -5.61
CA ALA A 229 19.37 -13.71 -7.04
C ALA A 229 19.04 -12.26 -7.38
N ASN A 230 18.18 -11.60 -6.58
CA ASN A 230 17.89 -10.18 -6.73
C ASN A 230 17.34 -9.58 -5.42
N ALA A 231 18.12 -8.68 -4.81
CA ALA A 231 17.80 -8.07 -3.52
C ALA A 231 16.80 -6.89 -3.62
N SER A 232 16.48 -6.40 -4.82
CA SER A 232 15.53 -5.30 -5.02
C SER A 232 14.07 -5.74 -5.06
N VAL A 233 13.79 -7.00 -5.43
CA VAL A 233 12.41 -7.53 -5.52
C VAL A 233 11.59 -7.34 -4.24
N PRO A 234 12.13 -7.58 -3.02
CA PRO A 234 11.37 -7.44 -1.79
C PRO A 234 10.84 -6.02 -1.57
N GLU A 235 11.59 -4.98 -1.95
CA GLU A 235 11.17 -3.58 -1.84
C GLU A 235 9.94 -3.28 -2.71
N TYR A 236 9.87 -3.83 -3.91
CA TYR A 236 8.69 -3.69 -4.78
C TYR A 236 7.49 -4.50 -4.26
N LEU A 237 7.73 -5.73 -3.76
CA LEU A 237 6.64 -6.58 -3.26
C LEU A 237 5.99 -6.06 -1.96
N THR A 238 6.79 -5.38 -1.13
CA THR A 238 6.33 -4.75 0.13
C THR A 238 5.73 -3.37 -0.07
N GLY A 239 5.95 -2.74 -1.23
CA GLY A 239 5.41 -1.42 -1.57
C GLY A 239 6.33 -0.26 -1.21
N ASN A 240 7.59 -0.53 -0.85
CA ASN A 240 8.62 0.48 -0.58
C ASN A 240 9.13 1.15 -1.87
N ARG A 241 8.85 0.54 -3.03
CA ARG A 241 9.14 1.11 -4.36
C ARG A 241 7.91 1.04 -5.26
N GLU A 242 7.67 2.12 -5.98
CA GLU A 242 6.61 2.18 -6.99
C GLU A 242 6.98 1.34 -8.21
N ILE A 243 6.06 0.48 -8.64
CA ILE A 243 6.23 -0.30 -9.87
C ILE A 243 6.06 0.65 -11.07
N PRO A 244 7.04 0.74 -11.98
CA PRO A 244 6.92 1.56 -13.18
C PRO A 244 5.71 1.15 -14.03
N VAL A 245 4.96 2.15 -14.52
CA VAL A 245 3.81 1.92 -15.41
C VAL A 245 4.26 1.33 -16.75
N GLU A 246 5.39 1.79 -17.27
CA GLU A 246 5.99 1.26 -18.49
C GLU A 246 6.97 0.13 -18.15
N SER A 247 6.81 -1.01 -18.80
CA SER A 247 7.75 -2.12 -18.66
C SER A 247 9.14 -1.71 -19.18
N PRO A 248 10.22 -2.11 -18.50
CA PRO A 248 11.58 -1.84 -18.96
C PRO A 248 11.82 -2.37 -20.38
N SER A 249 12.52 -1.59 -21.20
CA SER A 249 12.83 -1.95 -22.59
C SER A 249 13.88 -3.06 -22.71
N LEU A 250 14.71 -3.19 -21.69
CA LEU A 250 15.65 -4.28 -21.47
C LEU A 250 15.50 -4.75 -20.02
N VAL A 251 15.70 -6.03 -19.78
CA VAL A 251 15.73 -6.63 -18.44
C VAL A 251 17.09 -7.29 -18.26
N GLU A 252 17.90 -6.75 -17.36
CA GLU A 252 19.21 -7.29 -17.01
C GLU A 252 19.13 -8.22 -15.78
N PRO A 253 19.62 -9.46 -15.85
CA PRO A 253 19.60 -10.38 -14.71
C PRO A 253 20.29 -9.79 -13.47
N GLY A 254 19.60 -9.83 -12.33
CA GLY A 254 20.06 -9.33 -11.03
C GLY A 254 19.96 -7.81 -10.86
N ALA A 255 19.53 -7.07 -11.88
CA ALA A 255 19.39 -5.62 -11.83
C ALA A 255 17.97 -5.19 -11.39
N ASP A 256 17.79 -3.89 -11.17
CA ASP A 256 16.55 -3.33 -10.63
C ASP A 256 15.37 -3.44 -11.62
N ASP A 257 15.64 -3.41 -12.92
CA ASP A 257 14.66 -3.61 -13.99
C ASP A 257 14.06 -5.03 -13.98
N GLU A 258 14.84 -6.06 -13.68
CA GLU A 258 14.36 -7.43 -13.46
C GLU A 258 13.44 -7.49 -12.24
N ALA A 259 13.78 -6.77 -11.17
CA ALA A 259 12.96 -6.70 -9.97
C ALA A 259 11.60 -6.03 -10.24
N ALA A 260 11.62 -4.87 -10.91
CA ALA A 260 10.42 -4.15 -11.31
C ALA A 260 9.54 -4.99 -12.26
N ASN A 261 10.14 -5.62 -13.27
CA ASN A 261 9.42 -6.49 -14.22
C ASN A 261 8.79 -7.71 -13.53
N TYR A 262 9.51 -8.35 -12.61
CA TYR A 262 8.97 -9.44 -11.82
C TYR A 262 7.79 -8.98 -10.94
N ALA A 263 7.96 -7.89 -10.19
CA ALA A 263 6.92 -7.37 -9.31
C ALA A 263 5.65 -6.98 -10.09
N ALA A 264 5.78 -6.33 -11.25
CA ALA A 264 4.67 -5.97 -12.12
C ALA A 264 3.81 -7.18 -12.53
N GLY A 265 4.44 -8.33 -12.81
CA GLY A 265 3.74 -9.55 -13.18
C GLY A 265 3.23 -10.37 -12.00
N GLN A 266 3.94 -10.35 -10.86
CA GLN A 266 3.81 -11.37 -9.83
C GLN A 266 3.28 -10.86 -8.48
N LEU A 267 3.23 -9.54 -8.25
CA LEU A 267 2.75 -8.95 -7.00
C LEU A 267 1.36 -9.48 -6.59
N ARG A 268 0.45 -9.64 -7.56
CA ARG A 268 -0.89 -10.21 -7.33
C ARG A 268 -0.84 -11.58 -6.66
N HIS A 269 0.14 -12.43 -6.98
CA HIS A 269 0.24 -13.78 -6.42
C HIS A 269 0.72 -13.77 -4.98
N TRP A 270 1.65 -12.88 -4.66
CA TRP A 270 2.11 -12.66 -3.29
C TRP A 270 0.96 -12.14 -2.43
N ARG A 271 0.29 -11.07 -2.86
CA ARG A 271 -0.82 -10.45 -2.11
C ARG A 271 -2.06 -11.33 -2.02
N ASN A 272 -2.31 -12.19 -3.01
CA ASN A 272 -3.38 -13.20 -2.93
C ASN A 272 -3.03 -14.43 -2.10
N THR A 273 -1.78 -14.55 -1.62
CA THR A 273 -1.35 -15.62 -0.71
C THR A 273 -1.33 -15.06 0.71
N PRO A 274 -2.31 -15.38 1.57
CA PRO A 274 -2.44 -14.74 2.87
C PRO A 274 -1.16 -14.82 3.71
N GLY A 275 -0.59 -13.66 4.04
CA GLY A 275 0.60 -13.54 4.87
C GLY A 275 1.93 -13.74 4.17
N ALA A 276 1.96 -13.92 2.85
CA ALA A 276 3.20 -14.12 2.11
C ALA A 276 4.09 -12.87 2.03
N VAL A 277 3.51 -11.67 1.89
CA VAL A 277 4.26 -10.40 1.87
C VAL A 277 4.80 -10.09 3.27
N SER A 278 3.99 -10.26 4.32
CA SER A 278 4.40 -10.12 5.72
C SER A 278 5.50 -11.12 6.07
N TRP A 279 5.36 -12.38 5.65
CA TRP A 279 6.39 -13.41 5.81
C TRP A 279 7.70 -13.02 5.09
N LEU A 280 7.61 -12.55 3.84
CA LEU A 280 8.76 -12.11 3.07
C LEU A 280 9.47 -10.94 3.77
N ARG A 281 8.70 -9.93 4.18
CA ARG A 281 9.20 -8.75 4.88
C ARG A 281 9.92 -9.13 6.17
N LYS A 282 9.29 -9.95 7.03
CA LYS A 282 9.88 -10.41 8.30
C LYS A 282 11.11 -11.28 8.10
N THR A 283 11.09 -12.19 7.14
CA THR A 283 12.20 -13.12 6.88
C THR A 283 13.42 -12.40 6.32
N LEU A 284 13.21 -11.47 5.39
CA LEU A 284 14.29 -10.70 4.75
C LEU A 284 14.61 -9.39 5.46
N ARG A 285 13.85 -9.04 6.51
CA ARG A 285 13.99 -7.82 7.32
C ARG A 285 13.87 -6.54 6.50
N VAL A 286 12.91 -6.52 5.60
CA VAL A 286 12.56 -5.34 4.81
C VAL A 286 11.77 -4.38 5.71
N GLY A 287 12.12 -3.10 5.72
CA GLY A 287 11.39 -2.10 6.48
C GLY A 287 9.94 -1.95 6.00
N PRO A 288 9.01 -1.46 6.85
CA PRO A 288 7.67 -1.12 6.40
C PRO A 288 7.72 0.00 5.35
N PRO A 289 6.72 0.09 4.45
CA PRO A 289 6.66 1.16 3.46
C PRO A 289 6.64 2.53 4.11
N GLU A 290 7.56 3.39 3.67
CA GLU A 290 7.54 4.81 4.01
C GLU A 290 6.21 5.41 3.53
N GLN A 291 5.49 6.10 4.42
CA GLN A 291 4.26 6.77 4.03
C GLN A 291 4.60 7.87 3.02
N PRO A 292 3.86 7.98 1.91
CA PRO A 292 4.15 8.98 0.88
C PRO A 292 4.11 10.38 1.50
N ALA A 293 5.18 11.15 1.26
CA ALA A 293 5.26 12.54 1.70
C ALA A 293 3.99 13.30 1.27
N ARG A 294 3.42 14.10 2.19
CA ARG A 294 2.20 14.88 1.90
C ARG A 294 2.43 15.72 0.64
N ALA A 295 1.58 15.51 -0.37
CA ALA A 295 1.73 16.17 -1.66
C ALA A 295 1.76 17.71 -1.47
N PRO A 296 2.66 18.44 -2.16
CA PRO A 296 2.82 19.87 -1.96
C PRO A 296 1.52 20.63 -2.25
N VAL A 297 1.13 21.51 -1.32
CA VAL A 297 -0.15 22.20 -1.39
C VAL A 297 -0.10 23.36 -2.39
N SER A 298 -0.91 23.29 -3.44
CA SER A 298 -1.11 24.42 -4.35
C SER A 298 -1.93 25.53 -3.68
N TRP A 299 -1.29 26.68 -3.40
CA TRP A 299 -1.96 27.82 -2.76
C TRP A 299 -3.21 28.30 -3.50
N GLN A 300 -3.18 28.28 -4.83
CA GLN A 300 -4.34 28.70 -5.64
C GLN A 300 -5.58 27.83 -5.36
N ARG A 301 -5.38 26.54 -5.06
CA ARG A 301 -6.45 25.59 -4.74
C ARG A 301 -6.84 25.62 -3.26
N ALA A 302 -5.88 25.75 -2.35
CA ALA A 302 -6.13 25.74 -0.91
C ALA A 302 -6.80 27.03 -0.39
N ARG A 303 -6.44 28.19 -0.96
CA ARG A 303 -6.93 29.51 -0.52
C ARG A 303 -8.46 29.60 -0.32
N PRO A 304 -9.33 29.22 -1.29
CA PRO A 304 -10.78 29.32 -1.09
C PRO A 304 -11.29 28.43 0.03
N ARG A 305 -10.70 27.24 0.24
CA ARG A 305 -11.07 26.35 1.35
C ARG A 305 -10.69 26.98 2.69
N ILE A 306 -9.44 27.43 2.82
CA ILE A 306 -8.95 28.06 4.05
C ILE A 306 -9.77 29.31 4.39
N ALA A 307 -10.07 30.16 3.40
CA ALA A 307 -10.90 31.35 3.60
C ALA A 307 -12.33 31.03 4.11
N SER A 308 -12.84 29.84 3.82
CA SER A 308 -14.16 29.38 4.28
C SER A 308 -14.15 28.72 5.65
N LEU A 309 -12.97 28.43 6.22
CA LEU A 309 -12.86 27.85 7.55
C LEU A 309 -13.30 28.85 8.63
N PRO A 310 -13.87 28.36 9.75
CA PRO A 310 -14.06 29.14 10.97
C PRO A 310 -12.75 29.81 11.36
N GLN A 311 -12.84 31.09 11.71
CA GLN A 311 -11.71 31.83 12.24
C GLN A 311 -11.87 31.93 13.75
N GLU A 312 -10.96 31.29 14.46
CA GLU A 312 -10.91 31.35 15.92
C GLU A 312 -9.99 32.48 16.37
N ASP A 313 -10.22 32.97 17.58
CA ASP A 313 -9.40 34.02 18.22
C ASP A 313 -8.10 33.44 18.78
N GLU A 314 -7.35 32.74 17.93
CA GLU A 314 -6.16 31.98 18.28
C GLU A 314 -4.89 32.61 17.68
N VAL A 315 -3.78 32.42 18.37
CA VAL A 315 -2.43 32.78 17.91
C VAL A 315 -1.63 31.50 17.75
N TRP A 316 -1.07 31.25 16.56
CA TRP A 316 -0.22 30.09 16.31
C TRP A 316 1.24 30.50 16.15
N GLN A 317 2.15 29.81 16.83
CA GLN A 317 3.59 30.03 16.72
C GLN A 317 4.22 28.95 15.83
N VAL A 318 5.03 29.36 14.86
CA VAL A 318 5.66 28.45 13.90
C VAL A 318 7.17 28.65 13.86
N ASP A 319 7.92 27.56 13.98
CA ASP A 319 9.37 27.59 13.95
C ASP A 319 10.00 26.31 13.41
N ILE A 320 11.31 26.38 13.13
CA ILE A 320 12.14 25.20 12.85
C ILE A 320 13.31 25.11 13.82
N ARG A 321 13.56 23.92 14.33
CA ARG A 321 14.66 23.62 15.27
C ARG A 321 15.35 22.33 14.87
N HIS A 322 16.48 22.03 15.50
CA HIS A 322 16.97 20.65 15.48
C HIS A 322 16.19 19.84 16.50
N ALA A 323 15.84 18.61 16.16
CA ALA A 323 15.30 17.66 17.10
C ALA A 323 16.29 17.52 18.28
N PRO A 324 15.82 17.68 19.52
CA PRO A 324 16.62 17.32 20.66
C PRO A 324 16.68 15.78 20.75
N HIS A 325 17.89 15.21 20.73
CA HIS A 325 18.19 13.79 21.02
C HIS A 325 17.67 12.68 20.08
N PHE A 326 17.05 12.98 18.92
CA PHE A 326 16.83 11.98 17.87
C PHE A 326 18.09 11.84 16.98
N PRO A 327 18.78 10.68 16.94
CA PRO A 327 19.79 10.45 15.93
C PRO A 327 19.11 10.08 14.60
N ASP A 328 19.65 10.63 13.51
CA ASP A 328 19.32 10.23 12.14
C ASP A 328 19.57 8.72 11.94
N ALA A 329 18.65 8.01 11.26
CA ALA A 329 18.74 6.57 10.97
C ALA A 329 20.02 6.21 10.19
N ALA A 330 20.62 7.18 9.49
CA ALA A 330 21.85 7.04 8.72
C ALA A 330 23.14 7.50 9.45
N GLY A 331 23.05 7.96 10.71
CA GLY A 331 24.22 8.42 11.48
C GLY A 331 24.80 9.78 11.04
N SER A 332 24.06 10.58 10.27
CA SER A 332 24.53 11.83 9.64
C SER A 332 24.31 13.14 10.41
N GLY A 333 23.53 13.18 11.49
CA GLY A 333 23.29 14.42 12.26
C GLY A 333 22.02 14.41 13.11
N ARG A 334 21.68 15.55 13.72
CA ARG A 334 20.36 15.76 14.35
C ARG A 334 19.37 16.23 13.29
N PRO A 335 18.23 15.56 13.05
CA PRO A 335 17.25 16.00 12.09
C PRO A 335 16.69 17.36 12.49
N TRP A 336 16.17 18.10 11.52
CA TRP A 336 15.37 19.28 11.75
C TRP A 336 13.94 18.88 12.11
N ILE A 337 13.27 19.71 12.89
CA ILE A 337 11.85 19.62 13.19
C ILE A 337 11.18 20.94 12.83
N VAL A 338 9.99 20.84 12.27
CA VAL A 338 9.05 21.94 12.03
C VAL A 338 7.96 21.84 13.07
N VAL A 339 7.68 22.91 13.81
CA VAL A 339 6.69 22.90 14.90
C VAL A 339 5.67 24.02 14.69
N VAL A 340 4.39 23.69 14.86
CA VAL A 340 3.26 24.63 14.90
C VAL A 340 2.56 24.45 16.24
N VAL A 341 2.46 25.51 17.04
CA VAL A 341 1.96 25.46 18.43
C VAL A 341 0.87 26.51 18.64
N HIS A 342 -0.14 26.19 19.45
CA HIS A 342 -1.11 27.15 19.95
C HIS A 342 -0.50 28.01 21.06
N ALA A 343 -0.44 29.34 20.89
CA ALA A 343 0.35 30.21 21.75
C ALA A 343 -0.20 30.36 23.18
N GLU A 344 -1.52 30.31 23.36
CA GLU A 344 -2.14 30.56 24.67
C GLU A 344 -2.31 29.30 25.52
N GLU A 345 -2.42 28.15 24.86
CA GLU A 345 -2.63 26.85 25.52
C GLU A 345 -1.34 26.01 25.53
N SER A 346 -0.28 26.49 24.87
CA SER A 346 0.97 25.75 24.62
C SER A 346 0.73 24.34 24.04
N GLY A 347 -0.38 24.15 23.33
CA GLY A 347 -0.75 22.88 22.71
C GLY A 347 -0.06 22.69 21.36
N LEU A 348 0.60 21.55 21.15
CA LEU A 348 1.18 21.20 19.85
C LEU A 348 0.04 20.98 18.83
N LEU A 349 0.12 21.65 17.69
CA LEU A 349 -0.84 21.49 16.59
C LEU A 349 -0.30 20.59 15.47
N SER A 350 1.03 20.63 15.26
CA SER A 350 1.74 19.72 14.35
C SER A 350 3.26 19.81 14.51
N VAL A 351 3.96 18.68 14.45
CA VAL A 351 5.41 18.51 14.35
C VAL A 351 5.76 17.63 13.15
N GLU A 352 6.86 17.94 12.45
CA GLU A 352 7.36 17.12 11.34
C GLU A 352 8.89 17.15 11.33
N ALA A 353 9.52 15.98 11.16
CA ALA A 353 10.97 15.83 11.15
C ALA A 353 11.53 15.73 9.72
N GLU A 354 12.66 16.36 9.47
CA GLU A 354 13.32 16.43 8.16
C GLU A 354 14.83 16.25 8.31
N HIS A 355 15.46 15.48 7.41
CA HIS A 355 16.91 15.29 7.45
C HIS A 355 17.66 16.56 7.02
N GLU A 356 17.12 17.24 6.01
CA GLU A 356 17.66 18.52 5.53
C GLU A 356 16.95 19.70 6.21
N ARG A 357 17.58 20.88 6.16
CA ARG A 357 16.98 22.08 6.73
C ARG A 357 15.66 22.42 6.00
N PRO A 358 14.51 22.49 6.70
CA PRO A 358 13.22 22.69 6.06
C PRO A 358 13.18 23.98 5.25
N SER A 359 12.72 23.87 4.01
CA SER A 359 12.53 25.03 3.15
C SER A 359 11.31 25.85 3.57
N PRO A 360 11.24 27.15 3.25
CA PRO A 360 10.03 27.96 3.51
C PRO A 360 8.76 27.43 2.86
N ASN A 361 8.88 26.65 1.77
CA ASN A 361 7.74 26.02 1.10
C ASN A 361 7.28 24.76 1.84
N PHE A 362 8.21 23.99 2.39
CA PHE A 362 7.91 22.82 3.20
C PHE A 362 7.11 23.24 4.45
N VAL A 363 7.65 24.18 5.23
CA VAL A 363 6.98 24.69 6.44
C VAL A 363 5.63 25.35 6.13
N TRP A 364 5.53 26.02 4.96
CA TRP A 364 4.26 26.56 4.49
C TRP A 364 3.20 25.46 4.24
N ASN A 365 3.59 24.37 3.59
CA ASN A 365 2.69 23.25 3.35
C ASN A 365 2.20 22.67 4.67
N GLN A 366 3.09 22.51 5.65
CA GLN A 366 2.71 22.02 6.97
C GLN A 366 1.70 22.94 7.66
N LEU A 367 1.96 24.25 7.71
CA LEU A 367 1.01 25.22 8.27
C LEU A 367 -0.37 25.17 7.58
N VAL A 368 -0.41 25.01 6.26
CA VAL A 368 -1.66 24.89 5.51
C VAL A 368 -2.38 23.57 5.84
N HIS A 369 -1.65 22.46 5.96
CA HIS A 369 -2.22 21.20 6.41
C HIS A 369 -2.76 21.30 7.83
N THR A 370 -2.09 21.99 8.74
CA THR A 370 -2.60 22.21 10.11
C THR A 370 -3.97 22.93 10.09
N MET A 371 -4.19 23.88 9.18
CA MET A 371 -5.50 24.55 9.05
C MET A 371 -6.58 23.64 8.45
N LEU A 372 -6.22 22.82 7.45
CA LEU A 372 -7.18 22.03 6.68
C LEU A 372 -7.51 20.68 7.31
N ASP A 373 -6.49 20.03 7.87
CA ASP A 373 -6.48 18.61 8.27
C ASP A 373 -5.72 18.40 9.61
N GLY A 374 -5.45 19.46 10.38
CA GLY A 374 -4.75 19.39 11.67
C GLY A 374 -5.57 18.78 12.81
N GLN A 375 -4.99 18.72 14.00
CA GLN A 375 -5.67 18.18 15.19
C GLN A 375 -6.92 19.03 15.51
N GLY A 376 -8.10 18.39 15.46
CA GLY A 376 -9.41 19.01 15.73
C GLY A 376 -10.25 19.33 14.49
N GLU A 377 -11.22 20.26 14.62
CA GLU A 377 -12.00 20.72 13.47
C GLU A 377 -11.16 21.69 12.60
N PRO A 378 -11.26 21.61 11.25
CA PRO A 378 -10.56 22.50 10.35
C PRO A 378 -10.87 23.97 10.64
N ARG A 379 -9.84 24.75 10.98
CA ARG A 379 -9.97 26.15 11.40
C ARG A 379 -8.76 26.98 10.99
N ARG A 380 -8.90 28.30 11.01
CA ARG A 380 -7.80 29.24 10.80
C ARG A 380 -7.61 30.14 12.03
N PRO A 381 -6.36 30.43 12.43
CA PRO A 381 -6.09 31.32 13.55
C PRO A 381 -6.38 32.78 13.20
N GLN A 382 -6.39 33.65 14.21
CA GLN A 382 -6.38 35.09 14.00
C GLN A 382 -4.99 35.57 13.53
N SER A 383 -3.93 34.98 14.09
CA SER A 383 -2.56 35.35 13.75
C SER A 383 -1.58 34.18 13.79
N VAL A 384 -0.52 34.31 13.01
CA VAL A 384 0.62 33.39 12.96
C VAL A 384 1.90 34.16 13.27
N GLU A 385 2.61 33.76 14.32
CA GLU A 385 3.89 34.33 14.72
C GLU A 385 5.04 33.45 14.24
N VAL A 386 6.05 34.08 13.65
CA VAL A 386 7.26 33.39 13.16
C VAL A 386 8.52 34.09 13.64
N ARG A 387 9.58 33.32 13.91
CA ARG A 387 10.90 33.87 14.26
C ARG A 387 11.74 34.22 13.04
N LEU A 388 11.59 33.46 11.96
CA LEU A 388 12.42 33.61 10.76
C LEU A 388 11.84 34.65 9.78
N LYS A 389 12.65 35.67 9.46
CA LYS A 389 12.30 36.70 8.46
C LYS A 389 11.98 36.13 7.08
N THR A 390 12.60 35.01 6.71
CA THR A 390 12.33 34.30 5.45
C THR A 390 10.88 33.80 5.37
N PHE A 391 10.35 33.27 6.47
CA PHE A 391 8.96 32.82 6.55
C PHE A 391 8.00 34.00 6.50
N TYR A 392 8.22 35.02 7.33
CA TYR A 392 7.40 36.23 7.32
C TYR A 392 7.28 36.86 5.93
N ASN A 393 8.40 37.03 5.23
CA ASN A 393 8.42 37.62 3.89
C ASN A 393 7.70 36.75 2.84
N ALA A 394 7.80 35.42 2.97
CA ALA A 394 7.18 34.48 2.04
C ALA A 394 5.67 34.33 2.25
N TRP A 395 5.18 34.47 3.49
CA TRP A 395 3.83 34.04 3.87
C TRP A 395 2.85 35.19 4.09
N ARG A 396 3.31 36.35 4.56
CA ARG A 396 2.42 37.47 4.98
C ARG A 396 1.34 37.81 3.95
N ALA A 397 1.70 37.90 2.68
CA ALA A 397 0.78 38.29 1.60
C ALA A 397 -0.20 37.18 1.22
N LYS A 398 0.12 35.92 1.53
CA LYS A 398 -0.78 34.77 1.36
C LYS A 398 -1.76 34.70 2.53
N LEU A 399 -1.26 34.77 3.76
CA LEU A 399 -2.08 34.72 4.98
C LEU A 399 -3.11 35.87 5.04
N GLU A 400 -2.72 37.07 4.61
CA GLU A 400 -3.64 38.22 4.53
C GLU A 400 -4.82 37.99 3.59
N GLN A 401 -4.64 37.22 2.50
CA GLN A 401 -5.74 36.88 1.57
C GLN A 401 -6.81 35.98 2.20
N VAL A 402 -6.47 35.31 3.30
CA VAL A 402 -7.38 34.44 4.06
C VAL A 402 -7.65 35.02 5.44
N GLY A 403 -7.45 36.34 5.64
CA GLY A 403 -7.77 37.04 6.88
C GLY A 403 -6.92 36.66 8.09
N VAL A 404 -5.78 35.99 7.90
CA VAL A 404 -4.85 35.62 8.97
C VAL A 404 -3.69 36.62 8.97
N SER A 405 -3.37 37.21 10.12
CA SER A 405 -2.22 38.12 10.22
C SER A 405 -0.93 37.32 10.44
N CYS A 406 0.20 37.81 9.92
CA CYS A 406 1.51 37.19 10.15
C CYS A 406 2.40 38.20 10.85
N THR A 407 3.01 37.83 11.97
CA THR A 407 3.87 38.71 12.77
C THR A 407 5.26 38.11 12.91
N LEU A 408 6.26 38.97 12.95
CA LEU A 408 7.64 38.58 13.24
C LEU A 408 7.90 38.80 14.72
N SER A 409 8.13 37.72 15.47
CA SER A 409 8.47 37.77 16.89
C SER A 409 9.92 37.34 17.12
N GLY A 410 10.59 37.96 18.11
CA GLY A 410 11.95 37.55 18.52
C GLY A 410 11.93 36.31 19.42
N GLU A 411 10.85 36.13 20.16
CA GLU A 411 10.65 35.07 21.14
C GLU A 411 9.36 34.32 20.80
N LEU A 412 9.37 32.99 20.94
CA LEU A 412 8.22 32.13 20.69
C LEU A 412 8.03 31.24 21.93
N PRO A 413 7.52 31.81 23.04
CA PRO A 413 7.51 31.14 24.34
C PRO A 413 6.75 29.82 24.33
N ALA A 414 5.65 29.70 23.58
CA ALA A 414 4.89 28.44 23.50
C ALA A 414 5.66 27.38 22.73
N VAL A 415 6.39 27.75 21.67
CA VAL A 415 7.31 26.83 20.98
C VAL A 415 8.45 26.42 21.91
N ASP A 416 9.04 27.36 22.64
CA ASP A 416 10.16 27.06 23.54
C ASP A 416 9.69 26.18 24.74
N GLU A 417 8.44 26.35 25.21
CA GLU A 417 7.80 25.50 26.22
C GLU A 417 7.51 24.09 25.70
N VAL A 418 6.85 23.96 24.55
CA VAL A 418 6.58 22.66 23.91
C VAL A 418 7.89 21.93 23.60
N LEU A 419 8.92 22.63 23.14
CA LEU A 419 10.22 22.02 22.91
C LEU A 419 10.92 21.62 24.21
N GLY A 420 10.76 22.36 25.31
CA GLY A 420 11.22 21.96 26.63
C GLY A 420 10.51 20.70 27.12
N GLN A 421 9.19 20.59 26.88
CA GLN A 421 8.42 19.38 27.12
C GLN A 421 8.92 18.23 26.22
N MET A 422 9.08 18.46 24.92
CA MET A 422 9.63 17.48 23.98
C MET A 422 11.07 17.07 24.34
N GLU A 423 11.91 17.96 24.85
CA GLU A 423 13.26 17.67 25.34
C GLU A 423 13.22 16.77 26.56
N SER A 424 12.32 17.06 27.49
CA SER A 424 12.05 16.17 28.61
C SER A 424 11.60 14.80 28.09
N LEU A 425 10.74 14.77 27.06
CA LEU A 425 10.23 13.57 26.37
C LEU A 425 11.20 12.95 25.35
N SER A 426 12.35 13.55 25.00
CA SER A 426 13.30 13.03 24.00
C SER A 426 14.59 12.52 24.63
N ALA A 427 14.83 12.88 25.90
CA ALA A 427 15.54 12.02 26.82
C ALA A 427 14.90 10.61 26.91
N PHE A 428 13.68 10.44 26.40
CA PHE A 428 12.93 9.17 26.36
C PHE A 428 13.30 8.31 25.13
N GLY A 429 13.97 8.84 24.10
CA GLY A 429 14.07 8.20 22.76
C GLY A 429 15.47 7.73 22.33
N GLY A 430 16.41 7.56 23.26
CA GLY A 430 17.78 7.13 22.94
C GLY A 430 17.89 5.64 22.60
N ARG A 431 18.09 5.31 21.32
CA ARG A 431 18.58 4.01 20.78
C ARG A 431 17.97 2.72 21.37
N ALA A 432 17.20 2.03 20.53
CA ALA A 432 16.94 0.58 20.67
C ALA A 432 18.21 -0.30 20.68
N GLU A 433 19.38 0.24 20.32
CA GLU A 433 20.67 -0.46 20.36
C GLU A 433 21.28 -0.60 21.77
N GLY A 434 20.62 -0.08 22.81
CA GLY A 434 21.00 -0.24 24.23
C GLY A 434 19.94 -0.94 25.09
N LEU A 435 18.96 -1.61 24.49
CA LEU A 435 17.89 -2.33 25.20
C LEU A 435 18.48 -3.55 25.93
N GLY A 436 18.89 -3.35 27.18
CA GLY A 436 19.42 -4.41 28.04
C GLY A 436 20.42 -3.95 29.10
N GLU A 437 20.94 -2.72 29.03
CA GLU A 437 21.75 -2.19 30.12
C GLU A 437 20.83 -1.61 31.20
N SER A 438 20.55 -2.43 32.22
CA SER A 438 20.04 -1.93 33.49
C SER A 438 20.88 -0.75 33.92
N VAL A 439 20.26 0.39 34.21
CA VAL A 439 20.93 1.44 34.97
C VAL A 439 21.35 0.79 36.28
N ASP A 440 22.64 0.46 36.38
CA ASP A 440 23.26 -0.07 37.58
C ASP A 440 23.28 1.10 38.57
N ALA A 441 22.12 1.34 39.18
CA ALA A 441 22.01 2.21 40.32
C ALA A 441 23.04 1.66 41.31
N GLY A 442 24.06 2.45 41.60
CA GLY A 442 25.05 2.10 42.62
C GLY A 442 24.36 1.73 43.95
N PRO A 443 25.12 1.41 45.00
CA PRO A 443 24.61 0.75 46.21
C PRO A 443 23.77 1.66 47.14
N PHE A 444 22.91 2.52 46.59
CA PHE A 444 21.94 3.31 47.32
C PHE A 444 20.72 2.46 47.64
N ASP A 445 20.42 2.31 48.93
CA ASP A 445 19.19 1.69 49.40
C ASP A 445 18.06 2.74 49.35
N PRO A 446 16.90 2.46 48.72
CA PRO A 446 15.73 3.36 48.76
C PRO A 446 15.25 3.70 50.19
N GLN A 447 15.66 2.95 51.21
CA GLN A 447 15.42 3.34 52.60
C GLN A 447 16.18 4.59 53.03
N ASP A 448 17.29 4.92 52.37
CA ASP A 448 18.17 6.06 52.69
C ASP A 448 17.69 7.38 52.08
N VAL A 449 16.73 7.36 51.15
CA VAL A 449 16.14 8.57 50.55
C VAL A 449 14.94 9.07 51.38
N PRO A 450 14.72 10.40 51.47
CA PRO A 450 13.63 10.97 52.25
C PRO A 450 12.26 10.52 51.73
N GLN A 451 11.31 10.32 52.66
CA GLN A 451 9.93 10.00 52.32
C GLN A 451 9.02 11.22 52.37
N TYR A 452 8.31 11.48 51.29
CA TYR A 452 7.27 12.50 51.21
C TYR A 452 5.92 11.81 51.35
N VAL A 453 5.42 11.74 52.58
CA VAL A 453 4.20 10.99 52.95
C VAL A 453 2.96 11.48 52.20
N ASP A 454 2.91 12.77 51.85
CA ASP A 454 1.80 13.37 51.11
C ASP A 454 1.98 13.25 49.57
N SER A 455 3.16 12.81 49.10
CA SER A 455 3.41 12.59 47.68
C SER A 455 2.76 11.29 47.23
N THR A 456 2.06 11.38 46.10
CA THR A 456 1.43 10.26 45.42
C THR A 456 2.00 10.15 44.02
N TRP A 457 2.48 8.96 43.67
CA TRP A 457 2.94 8.66 42.32
C TRP A 457 1.96 7.73 41.62
N GLN A 458 1.79 7.91 40.32
CA GLN A 458 1.02 7.02 39.46
C GLN A 458 1.99 6.26 38.57
N VAL A 459 1.80 4.94 38.48
CA VAL A 459 2.65 4.04 37.71
C VAL A 459 1.79 3.22 36.75
N ASP A 460 2.15 3.24 35.47
CA ASP A 460 1.47 2.43 34.46
C ASP A 460 2.43 1.97 33.36
N ALA A 461 2.04 0.90 32.69
CA ALA A 461 2.76 0.33 31.56
C ALA A 461 1.83 0.20 30.35
N ARG A 462 2.17 0.83 29.22
CA ARG A 462 1.35 0.82 28.00
C ARG A 462 2.18 0.71 26.73
N ARG A 463 1.60 0.19 25.65
CA ARG A 463 2.19 0.28 24.32
C ARG A 463 2.04 1.70 23.78
N LEU A 464 3.14 2.30 23.34
CA LEU A 464 3.12 3.59 22.69
C LEU A 464 2.39 3.49 21.34
N PRO A 465 1.71 4.55 20.89
CA PRO A 465 1.04 4.56 19.58
C PRO A 465 2.00 4.79 18.41
N ALA A 466 3.30 4.74 18.66
CA ALA A 466 4.37 4.88 17.68
C ALA A 466 4.82 3.50 17.18
N TRP A 467 5.11 3.41 15.89
CA TRP A 467 5.78 2.26 15.31
C TRP A 467 7.29 2.49 15.28
N VAL A 468 8.05 1.49 15.72
CA VAL A 468 9.50 1.47 15.55
C VAL A 468 9.87 0.26 14.72
N ASP A 469 10.78 0.43 13.77
CA ASP A 469 11.39 -0.70 13.08
C ASP A 469 12.50 -1.30 13.96
N SER A 470 12.37 -2.58 14.28
CA SER A 470 13.40 -3.36 14.95
C SER A 470 13.72 -4.58 14.11
N LYS A 471 14.87 -4.54 13.42
CA LYS A 471 15.36 -5.62 12.55
C LYS A 471 14.35 -6.01 11.46
N GLY A 472 13.66 -5.03 10.85
CA GLY A 472 12.67 -5.26 9.80
C GLY A 472 11.30 -5.69 10.31
N GLU A 473 11.05 -5.57 11.61
CA GLU A 473 9.73 -5.74 12.22
C GLU A 473 9.26 -4.41 12.80
N ALA A 474 8.15 -3.89 12.25
CA ALA A 474 7.42 -2.80 12.86
C ALA A 474 6.81 -3.29 14.17
N MET A 475 7.21 -2.70 15.29
CA MET A 475 6.70 -3.03 16.61
C MET A 475 6.27 -1.76 17.35
N ARG A 476 5.32 -1.91 18.27
CA ARG A 476 4.94 -0.84 19.20
C ARG A 476 5.63 -1.07 20.54
N PRO A 477 6.56 -0.19 20.96
CA PRO A 477 7.27 -0.37 22.22
C PRO A 477 6.34 -0.17 23.40
N TRP A 478 6.60 -0.91 24.48
CA TRP A 478 6.05 -0.66 25.80
C TRP A 478 6.80 0.47 26.48
N SER A 479 6.06 1.35 27.15
CA SER A 479 6.58 2.39 28.04
C SER A 479 6.04 2.17 29.43
N VAL A 480 6.94 2.12 30.41
CA VAL A 480 6.61 2.20 31.84
C VAL A 480 6.85 3.64 32.28
N LEU A 481 5.87 4.26 32.93
CA LEU A 481 5.97 5.62 33.44
C LEU A 481 5.71 5.67 34.94
N VAL A 482 6.46 6.53 35.63
CA VAL A 482 6.25 6.93 37.03
C VAL A 482 6.04 8.44 37.04
N VAL A 483 4.83 8.89 37.41
CA VAL A 483 4.45 10.31 37.37
C VAL A 483 4.00 10.78 38.74
N GLU A 484 4.51 11.91 39.22
CA GLU A 484 4.04 12.54 40.45
C GLU A 484 2.73 13.31 40.21
N THR A 485 1.70 13.02 41.00
CA THR A 485 0.37 13.60 40.78
C THR A 485 0.28 15.09 41.08
N ALA A 486 1.16 15.62 41.93
CA ALA A 486 1.06 16.99 42.41
C ALA A 486 1.42 18.05 41.34
N ASN A 487 2.32 17.71 40.42
CA ASN A 487 2.89 18.62 39.43
C ASN A 487 2.94 17.99 38.02
N GLY A 488 2.56 16.72 37.87
CA GLY A 488 2.60 16.00 36.59
C GLY A 488 4.01 15.66 36.10
N LEU A 489 5.03 15.76 36.97
CA LEU A 489 6.41 15.47 36.58
C LEU A 489 6.65 13.97 36.43
N ILE A 490 7.38 13.62 35.38
CA ILE A 490 7.79 12.24 35.11
C ILE A 490 9.09 11.99 35.88
N LEU A 491 9.01 11.11 36.86
CA LEU A 491 10.12 10.79 37.77
C LEU A 491 10.96 9.62 37.25
N GLY A 492 10.36 8.71 36.50
CA GLY A 492 11.06 7.57 35.93
C GLY A 492 10.32 7.01 34.72
N GLN A 493 11.11 6.45 33.81
CA GLN A 493 10.61 5.81 32.60
C GLN A 493 11.51 4.64 32.20
N ASP A 494 10.91 3.64 31.57
CA ASP A 494 11.61 2.64 30.76
C ASP A 494 10.87 2.39 29.44
N LEU A 495 11.62 2.13 28.36
CA LEU A 495 11.09 1.72 27.06
C LEU A 495 11.61 0.32 26.71
N SER A 496 10.70 -0.57 26.33
CA SER A 496 11.02 -1.94 25.98
C SER A 496 10.24 -2.39 24.75
N LEU A 497 10.83 -3.23 23.91
CA LEU A 497 10.11 -3.90 22.82
C LEU A 497 9.30 -5.10 23.32
N GLU A 498 9.64 -5.61 24.50
CA GLU A 498 8.97 -6.72 25.17
C GLU A 498 8.02 -6.21 26.25
N MET A 499 6.97 -6.98 26.53
CA MET A 499 6.03 -6.69 27.61
C MET A 499 6.79 -6.57 28.95
N PRO A 500 6.62 -5.47 29.72
CA PRO A 500 7.36 -5.25 30.95
C PRO A 500 7.12 -6.36 31.97
N THR A 501 8.21 -6.91 32.51
CA THR A 501 8.13 -7.91 33.58
C THR A 501 7.85 -7.23 34.93
N PRO A 502 7.35 -7.96 35.95
CA PRO A 502 7.25 -7.45 37.32
C PRO A 502 8.55 -6.84 37.85
N GLN A 503 9.71 -7.42 37.47
CA GLN A 503 11.02 -6.91 37.85
C GLN A 503 11.36 -5.61 37.11
N SER A 504 11.06 -5.53 35.82
CA SER A 504 11.26 -4.31 35.02
C SER A 504 10.45 -3.16 35.61
N LEU A 505 9.16 -3.39 35.91
CA LEU A 505 8.28 -2.43 36.56
C LEU A 505 8.87 -1.91 37.88
N TRP A 506 9.37 -2.81 38.72
CA TRP A 506 10.06 -2.45 39.97
C TRP A 506 11.31 -1.62 39.73
N ASN A 507 12.15 -2.00 38.76
CA ASN A 507 13.40 -1.28 38.47
C ASN A 507 13.14 0.20 38.10
N VAL A 508 12.05 0.49 37.38
CA VAL A 508 11.67 1.88 37.05
C VAL A 508 11.24 2.65 38.30
N VAL A 509 10.40 2.05 39.14
CA VAL A 509 9.95 2.67 40.40
C VAL A 509 11.13 2.91 41.34
N HIS A 510 12.04 1.93 41.46
CA HIS A 510 13.27 2.05 42.22
C HIS A 510 14.18 3.15 41.67
N GLY A 511 14.36 3.19 40.35
CA GLY A 511 15.12 4.24 39.67
C GLY A 511 14.55 5.63 39.95
N ALA A 512 13.22 5.79 39.89
CA ALA A 512 12.55 7.04 40.22
C ALA A 512 12.78 7.47 41.69
N MET A 513 13.00 6.55 42.62
CA MET A 513 13.30 6.88 44.02
C MET A 513 14.74 7.34 44.22
N VAL A 514 15.70 6.64 43.60
CA VAL A 514 17.13 6.80 43.86
C VAL A 514 17.78 7.82 42.92
N GLN A 515 17.30 7.90 41.69
CA GLN A 515 17.82 8.77 40.64
C GLN A 515 16.67 9.25 39.74
N PRO A 516 15.74 10.08 40.27
CA PRO A 516 14.63 10.59 39.48
C PRO A 516 15.13 11.42 38.29
N MET A 517 14.38 11.37 37.20
CA MET A 517 14.67 12.18 36.01
C MET A 517 14.60 13.68 36.31
N VAL A 518 13.74 14.08 37.25
CA VAL A 518 13.54 15.46 37.69
C VAL A 518 13.42 15.50 39.21
N GLY A 519 14.12 16.44 39.85
CA GLY A 519 14.07 16.65 41.31
C GLY A 519 15.13 15.86 42.07
N ASP A 520 15.07 15.95 43.41
CA ASP A 520 15.98 15.23 44.30
C ASP A 520 15.46 13.80 44.60
N PRO A 521 16.34 12.81 44.86
CA PRO A 521 15.95 11.46 45.25
C PRO A 521 15.00 11.43 46.46
N HIS A 522 13.85 10.78 46.32
CA HIS A 522 12.84 10.66 47.38
C HIS A 522 11.88 9.49 47.13
N ARG A 523 11.17 9.07 48.16
CA ARG A 523 10.10 8.05 48.06
C ARG A 523 8.73 8.63 48.39
N PRO A 524 7.65 8.21 47.72
CA PRO A 524 6.30 8.70 47.97
C PRO A 524 5.69 8.07 49.23
N GLY A 525 4.55 8.59 49.66
CA GLY A 525 3.70 7.91 50.63
C GLY A 525 2.78 6.87 49.98
N THR A 526 2.41 7.11 48.72
CA THR A 526 1.45 6.27 47.98
C THR A 526 1.87 6.10 46.53
N ILE A 527 1.75 4.87 46.00
CA ILE A 527 1.85 4.54 44.58
C ILE A 527 0.50 3.99 44.12
N GLN A 528 -0.02 4.59 43.06
CA GLN A 528 -1.27 4.20 42.41
C GLN A 528 -0.98 3.48 41.09
N VAL A 529 -1.65 2.36 40.86
CA VAL A 529 -1.52 1.55 39.63
C VAL A 529 -2.88 1.16 39.07
N ARG A 530 -2.94 0.91 37.76
CA ARG A 530 -4.19 0.55 37.07
C ARG A 530 -4.58 -0.92 37.24
N SER A 531 -3.59 -1.80 37.22
CA SER A 531 -3.79 -3.26 37.22
C SER A 531 -3.52 -3.86 38.60
N ALA A 532 -4.37 -4.82 39.02
CA ALA A 532 -4.12 -5.65 40.20
C ALA A 532 -2.84 -6.49 40.08
N ASP A 533 -2.43 -6.84 38.85
CA ASP A 533 -1.19 -7.54 38.58
C ASP A 533 0.02 -6.63 38.83
N HIS A 534 -0.04 -5.36 38.42
CA HIS A 534 0.99 -4.36 38.72
C HIS A 534 1.09 -4.10 40.23
N ALA A 535 -0.05 -4.02 40.93
CA ALA A 535 -0.03 -3.88 42.39
C ALA A 535 0.64 -5.09 43.05
N SER A 536 0.26 -6.31 42.64
CA SER A 536 0.85 -7.54 43.17
C SER A 536 2.36 -7.63 42.90
N ALA A 537 2.81 -7.17 41.74
CA ALA A 537 4.23 -7.10 41.37
C ALA A 537 5.03 -6.15 42.27
N LEU A 538 4.46 -5.01 42.65
CA LEU A 538 5.13 -3.97 43.44
C LEU A 538 4.99 -4.18 44.96
N GLN A 539 3.92 -4.84 45.40
CA GLN A 539 3.52 -4.93 46.82
C GLN A 539 4.63 -5.45 47.74
N SER A 540 5.38 -6.48 47.33
CA SER A 540 6.43 -7.09 48.15
C SER A 540 7.60 -6.15 48.40
N HIS A 541 7.91 -5.29 47.42
CA HIS A 541 9.00 -4.32 47.51
C HIS A 541 8.56 -3.05 48.26
N LEU A 542 7.37 -2.53 47.94
CA LEU A 542 6.84 -1.31 48.55
C LEU A 542 6.52 -1.47 50.04
N GLY A 543 6.07 -2.65 50.46
CA GLY A 543 5.82 -2.96 51.87
C GLY A 543 7.09 -2.86 52.75
N LEU A 544 8.28 -3.06 52.18
CA LEU A 544 9.56 -2.90 52.89
C LEU A 544 9.98 -1.43 53.02
N LEU A 545 9.39 -0.53 52.23
CA LEU A 545 9.73 0.89 52.16
C LEU A 545 8.69 1.81 52.82
N ASP A 546 7.69 1.23 53.48
CA ASP A 546 6.55 1.93 54.06
C ASP A 546 5.79 2.79 53.02
N VAL A 547 5.70 2.30 51.78
CA VAL A 547 4.96 2.93 50.68
C VAL A 547 3.67 2.16 50.44
N ARG A 548 2.52 2.85 50.44
CA ARG A 548 1.22 2.22 50.15
C ARG A 548 1.06 1.99 48.65
N CYS A 549 0.50 0.84 48.25
CA CYS A 549 0.14 0.56 46.87
C CYS A 549 -1.38 0.48 46.74
N GLU A 550 -1.96 1.29 45.86
CA GLU A 550 -3.40 1.39 45.65
C GLU A 550 -3.75 1.09 44.18
N VAL A 551 -4.76 0.26 43.95
CA VAL A 551 -5.30 0.01 42.60
C VAL A 551 -6.41 1.01 42.34
N THR A 552 -6.32 1.74 41.23
CA THR A 552 -7.31 2.74 40.79
C THR A 552 -7.60 2.57 39.31
N GLU A 553 -8.87 2.74 38.92
CA GLU A 553 -9.27 2.65 37.50
C GLU A 553 -8.82 3.87 36.68
N GLU A 554 -8.64 5.02 37.33
CA GLU A 554 -8.23 6.27 36.68
C GLU A 554 -6.85 6.70 37.20
N LEU A 555 -5.91 6.94 36.28
CA LEU A 555 -4.56 7.45 36.58
C LEU A 555 -4.39 8.77 35.84
N GLN A 556 -5.13 9.81 36.24
CA GLN A 556 -5.24 11.09 35.52
C GLN A 556 -3.87 11.69 35.13
N ALA A 557 -2.87 11.66 36.02
CA ALA A 557 -1.56 12.25 35.72
C ALA A 557 -0.81 11.44 34.65
N VAL A 558 -0.84 10.11 34.73
CA VAL A 558 -0.24 9.23 33.72
C VAL A 558 -1.03 9.23 32.41
N ASP A 559 -2.36 9.34 32.48
CA ASP A 559 -3.26 9.42 31.34
C ASP A 559 -2.95 10.66 30.47
N VAL A 560 -2.81 11.84 31.09
CA VAL A 560 -2.43 13.08 30.40
C VAL A 560 -1.07 12.94 29.71
N VAL A 561 -0.08 12.32 30.36
CA VAL A 561 1.24 12.11 29.76
C VAL A 561 1.17 11.16 28.56
N PHE A 562 0.44 10.05 28.66
CA PHE A 562 0.28 9.11 27.54
C PHE A 562 -0.54 9.70 26.38
N GLU A 563 -1.55 10.51 26.67
CA GLU A 563 -2.30 11.25 25.64
C GLU A 563 -1.38 12.22 24.90
N GLY A 564 -0.61 13.05 25.61
CA GLY A 564 0.34 13.98 24.99
C GLY A 564 1.47 13.29 24.21
N LEU A 565 2.01 12.18 24.74
CA LEU A 565 2.95 11.31 24.01
C LEU A 565 2.31 10.72 22.75
N GLY A 566 1.04 10.34 22.84
CA GLY A 566 0.31 9.77 21.72
C GLY A 566 0.07 10.77 20.61
N GLU A 567 -0.29 12.00 20.96
CA GLU A 567 -0.46 13.09 19.99
C GLU A 567 0.87 13.42 19.29
N HIS A 568 1.99 13.47 20.02
CA HIS A 568 3.30 13.79 19.45
C HIS A 568 3.94 12.66 18.64
N LEU A 569 3.86 11.41 19.12
CA LEU A 569 4.50 10.27 18.46
C LEU A 569 3.69 9.71 17.29
N SER A 570 2.40 10.04 17.22
CA SER A 570 1.54 9.69 16.08
C SER A 570 1.58 10.75 14.97
N GLU A 571 2.25 11.89 15.18
CA GLU A 571 2.30 12.97 14.20
C GLU A 571 3.18 12.59 13.00
N GLY A 572 2.50 12.40 11.87
CA GLY A 572 3.07 11.90 10.61
C GLY A 572 2.37 10.63 10.10
N HIS A 573 1.55 9.97 10.93
CA HIS A 573 1.10 8.60 10.65
C HIS A 573 -0.43 8.44 10.66
N GLY A 574 -1.02 8.40 9.46
CA GLY A 574 -2.35 7.81 9.24
C GLY A 574 -3.59 8.66 9.58
N LEU A 575 -4.75 8.11 9.22
CA LEU A 575 -6.09 8.68 9.44
C LEU A 575 -6.46 8.71 10.92
N ARG A 576 -7.29 9.68 11.33
CA ARG A 576 -7.87 9.71 12.68
C ARG A 576 -8.54 8.36 13.01
N PRO A 577 -8.30 7.79 14.21
CA PRO A 577 -8.86 6.49 14.61
C PRO A 577 -10.38 6.43 14.52
N LEU A 578 -10.93 5.27 14.12
CA LEU A 578 -12.37 5.02 14.10
C LEU A 578 -13.00 5.15 15.50
N VAL A 579 -12.28 4.71 16.53
CA VAL A 579 -12.73 4.81 17.94
C VAL A 579 -12.93 6.24 18.43
N ASP A 580 -12.29 7.21 17.78
CA ASP A 580 -12.38 8.63 18.13
C ASP A 580 -13.42 9.38 17.31
N VAL A 581 -14.08 8.72 16.35
CA VAL A 581 -15.10 9.35 15.50
C VAL A 581 -16.39 9.55 16.31
N PRO A 582 -16.87 10.81 16.44
CA PRO A 582 -18.09 11.08 17.18
C PRO A 582 -19.29 10.28 16.67
N GLY A 583 -19.97 9.59 17.58
CA GLY A 583 -21.17 8.79 17.27
C GLY A 583 -20.90 7.39 16.72
N VAL A 584 -19.63 6.99 16.52
CA VAL A 584 -19.25 5.61 16.21
C VAL A 584 -19.05 4.85 17.52
N LYS A 585 -19.73 3.73 17.68
CA LYS A 585 -19.61 2.87 18.87
C LYS A 585 -18.69 1.67 18.63
N PRO A 586 -18.05 1.11 19.67
CA PRO A 586 -17.21 -0.08 19.55
C PRO A 586 -17.91 -1.27 18.88
N GLU A 587 -19.22 -1.45 19.09
CA GLU A 587 -19.98 -2.53 18.45
C GLU A 587 -20.09 -2.35 16.93
N GLN A 588 -20.16 -1.10 16.46
CA GLN A 588 -20.18 -0.77 15.03
C GLN A 588 -18.84 -1.05 14.37
N ILE A 589 -17.74 -0.67 15.03
CA ILE A 589 -16.40 -0.96 14.55
C ILE A 589 -16.18 -2.47 14.53
N GLY A 590 -16.61 -3.20 15.56
CA GLY A 590 -16.57 -4.66 15.59
C GLY A 590 -17.37 -5.31 14.45
N GLY A 591 -18.56 -4.80 14.13
CA GLY A 591 -19.35 -5.24 12.98
C GLY A 591 -18.63 -5.03 11.65
N PHE A 592 -18.00 -3.86 11.47
CA PHE A 592 -17.16 -3.56 10.32
C PHE A 592 -15.94 -4.48 10.22
N TYR A 593 -15.17 -4.70 11.29
CA TYR A 593 -14.02 -5.62 11.30
C TYR A 593 -14.43 -7.05 10.95
N ALA A 594 -15.57 -7.53 11.48
CA ALA A 594 -16.12 -8.84 11.13
C ALA A 594 -16.48 -8.95 9.64
N ALA A 595 -17.13 -7.93 9.08
CA ALA A 595 -17.45 -7.89 7.66
C ALA A 595 -16.18 -7.83 6.78
N ALA A 596 -15.19 -7.03 7.18
CA ALA A 596 -13.93 -6.87 6.48
C ALA A 596 -13.09 -8.16 6.49
N ALA A 597 -13.02 -8.85 7.63
CA ALA A 597 -12.34 -10.14 7.74
C ALA A 597 -13.01 -11.21 6.87
N GLU A 598 -14.35 -11.24 6.81
CA GLU A 598 -15.06 -12.15 5.91
C GLU A 598 -14.84 -11.81 4.44
N PHE A 599 -14.90 -10.52 4.08
CA PHE A 599 -14.61 -10.04 2.73
C PHE A 599 -13.22 -10.46 2.29
N TYR A 600 -12.21 -10.26 3.15
CA TYR A 600 -10.83 -10.64 2.85
C TYR A 600 -10.68 -12.15 2.62
N ARG A 601 -11.26 -12.99 3.50
CA ARG A 601 -11.23 -14.45 3.35
C ARG A 601 -11.92 -14.95 2.08
N ARG A 602 -13.00 -14.27 1.66
CA ARG A 602 -13.71 -14.61 0.42
C ARG A 602 -12.98 -14.11 -0.84
N ALA A 603 -12.03 -13.19 -0.70
CA ALA A 603 -11.18 -12.65 -1.76
C ALA A 603 -11.95 -12.35 -3.07
N PRO A 604 -13.03 -11.54 -3.04
CA PRO A 604 -13.89 -11.33 -4.21
C PRO A 604 -13.16 -10.71 -5.40
N TRP A 605 -12.04 -10.02 -5.17
CA TRP A 605 -11.17 -9.53 -6.24
C TRP A 605 -10.70 -10.65 -7.16
N ARG A 606 -10.57 -11.90 -6.70
CA ARG A 606 -10.21 -13.03 -7.58
C ARG A 606 -11.31 -13.43 -8.58
N MET A 607 -12.52 -12.88 -8.43
CA MET A 607 -13.71 -13.29 -9.17
C MET A 607 -14.30 -12.17 -10.05
N VAL A 608 -13.88 -10.93 -9.83
CA VAL A 608 -14.42 -9.74 -10.51
C VAL A 608 -13.38 -9.25 -11.51
N PRO A 609 -13.73 -9.04 -12.80
CA PRO A 609 -12.84 -8.37 -13.75
C PRO A 609 -12.40 -6.98 -13.25
N GLY A 610 -11.19 -6.54 -13.58
CA GLY A 610 -10.66 -5.26 -13.10
C GLY A 610 -11.45 -4.03 -13.56
N ASP A 611 -12.18 -4.16 -14.65
CA ASP A 611 -13.03 -3.14 -15.25
C ASP A 611 -14.52 -3.24 -14.83
N ALA A 612 -14.88 -4.18 -13.95
CA ALA A 612 -16.27 -4.37 -13.57
C ALA A 612 -16.72 -3.42 -12.46
N MET A 613 -17.83 -2.72 -12.71
CA MET A 613 -18.48 -1.82 -11.77
C MET A 613 -19.78 -2.42 -11.23
N ILE A 614 -20.04 -2.23 -9.93
CA ILE A 614 -21.28 -2.69 -9.28
C ILE A 614 -22.05 -1.48 -8.75
N ARG A 615 -23.22 -1.19 -9.33
CA ARG A 615 -24.14 -0.20 -8.77
C ARG A 615 -24.80 -0.78 -7.51
N ILE A 616 -24.80 0.00 -6.45
CA ILE A 616 -25.45 -0.28 -5.16
C ILE A 616 -26.52 0.79 -4.94
N GLN A 617 -27.74 0.37 -4.65
CA GLN A 617 -28.82 1.26 -4.24
C GLN A 617 -29.23 0.94 -2.80
N CYS A 618 -29.24 1.95 -1.95
CA CYS A 618 -29.63 1.91 -0.54
C CYS A 618 -30.60 3.07 -0.24
N ASP A 619 -31.87 2.74 0.01
CA ASP A 619 -32.93 3.76 0.15
C ASP A 619 -32.99 4.40 1.55
N LYS A 620 -32.17 3.94 2.50
CA LYS A 620 -32.11 4.47 3.87
C LYS A 620 -31.51 5.90 3.92
N TYR A 621 -30.64 6.25 2.97
CA TYR A 621 -29.87 7.50 3.00
C TYR A 621 -30.21 8.43 1.83
N THR A 622 -30.04 9.75 2.05
CA THR A 622 -30.39 10.80 1.07
C THR A 622 -29.64 10.66 -0.26
N ASN A 623 -28.39 10.15 -0.23
CA ASN A 623 -27.64 9.78 -1.42
C ASN A 623 -27.52 8.24 -1.47
N GLY A 624 -28.55 7.60 -2.04
CA GLY A 624 -28.72 6.15 -1.97
C GLY A 624 -27.98 5.35 -3.02
N THR A 625 -27.52 5.98 -4.12
CA THR A 625 -26.84 5.29 -5.21
C THR A 625 -25.32 5.42 -5.08
N TRP A 626 -24.62 4.29 -5.13
CA TRP A 626 -23.17 4.19 -5.06
C TRP A 626 -22.65 3.24 -6.15
N TYR A 627 -21.40 3.40 -6.53
CA TYR A 627 -20.74 2.60 -7.55
C TYR A 627 -19.48 1.96 -6.95
N ALA A 628 -19.49 0.64 -6.82
CA ALA A 628 -18.40 -0.12 -6.24
C ALA A 628 -17.39 -0.57 -7.29
N ALA A 629 -16.12 -0.43 -6.93
CA ALA A 629 -14.98 -1.07 -7.58
C ALA A 629 -14.29 -2.00 -6.55
N VAL A 630 -14.15 -3.27 -6.91
CA VAL A 630 -13.42 -4.25 -6.08
C VAL A 630 -11.94 -4.17 -6.46
N MET A 631 -11.10 -3.78 -5.51
CA MET A 631 -9.67 -3.56 -5.71
C MET A 631 -8.88 -4.84 -5.44
N GLY A 632 -7.93 -5.17 -6.31
CA GLY A 632 -6.97 -6.25 -6.07
C GLY A 632 -6.40 -6.95 -7.31
N GLN A 633 -6.84 -6.64 -8.52
CA GLN A 633 -6.36 -7.34 -9.74
C GLN A 633 -4.85 -7.23 -9.95
N SER A 634 -4.27 -6.07 -9.67
CA SER A 634 -2.82 -5.84 -9.77
C SER A 634 -2.04 -6.32 -8.55
N GLY A 635 -2.72 -6.65 -7.44
CA GLY A 635 -2.10 -6.89 -6.14
C GLY A 635 -1.63 -5.64 -5.39
N MET A 636 -1.59 -4.45 -6.00
CA MET A 636 -1.09 -3.23 -5.34
C MET A 636 -1.92 -2.83 -4.12
N THR A 637 -3.24 -2.98 -4.20
CA THR A 637 -4.13 -2.68 -3.09
C THR A 637 -5.32 -3.64 -3.14
N LEU A 638 -5.54 -4.35 -2.04
CA LEU A 638 -6.73 -5.18 -1.85
C LEU A 638 -7.79 -4.35 -1.13
N GLY A 639 -9.04 -4.42 -1.58
CA GLY A 639 -10.10 -3.68 -0.90
C GLY A 639 -11.36 -3.45 -1.72
N LEU A 640 -12.12 -2.46 -1.27
CA LEU A 640 -13.36 -2.01 -1.90
C LEU A 640 -13.42 -0.48 -1.88
N ALA A 641 -13.76 0.12 -3.02
CA ALA A 641 -14.02 1.56 -3.12
C ALA A 641 -15.44 1.80 -3.62
N LEU A 642 -16.14 2.76 -3.01
CA LEU A 642 -17.51 3.18 -3.29
C LEU A 642 -17.50 4.63 -3.76
N TYR A 643 -17.92 4.88 -4.99
CA TYR A 643 -17.98 6.20 -5.61
C TYR A 643 -19.41 6.70 -5.69
N GLU A 644 -19.60 8.01 -5.60
CA GLU A 644 -20.92 8.66 -5.77
C GLU A 644 -21.26 8.89 -7.25
N ASP A 645 -20.25 8.98 -8.12
CA ASP A 645 -20.38 9.31 -9.54
C ASP A 645 -19.81 8.17 -10.40
N ALA A 646 -20.67 7.57 -11.24
CA ALA A 646 -20.29 6.51 -12.17
C ALA A 646 -19.32 7.01 -13.25
N GLU A 647 -19.47 8.26 -13.70
CA GLU A 647 -18.59 8.82 -14.74
C GLU A 647 -17.18 9.01 -14.21
N VAL A 648 -17.03 9.38 -12.93
CA VAL A 648 -15.72 9.49 -12.28
C VAL A 648 -15.06 8.12 -12.17
N LEU A 649 -15.81 7.10 -11.74
CA LEU A 649 -15.27 5.74 -11.66
C LEU A 649 -14.90 5.21 -13.05
N GLN A 650 -15.77 5.36 -14.04
CA GLN A 650 -15.50 4.92 -15.41
C GLN A 650 -14.27 5.61 -16.01
N ALA A 651 -14.13 6.92 -15.82
CA ALA A 651 -12.98 7.66 -16.33
C ALA A 651 -11.67 7.29 -15.60
N LEU A 652 -11.75 6.88 -14.33
CA LEU A 652 -10.59 6.34 -13.60
C LEU A 652 -10.15 4.98 -14.15
N MET A 653 -11.11 4.11 -14.46
CA MET A 653 -10.84 2.76 -14.96
C MET A 653 -10.28 2.77 -16.39
N HIS A 654 -10.61 3.79 -17.19
CA HIS A 654 -10.06 3.97 -18.54
C HIS A 654 -8.84 4.91 -18.61
N GLU A 655 -8.34 5.39 -17.47
CA GLU A 655 -7.23 6.37 -17.41
C GLU A 655 -7.48 7.65 -18.23
N ASP A 656 -8.75 7.96 -18.51
CA ASP A 656 -9.17 9.08 -19.38
C ASP A 656 -9.17 10.44 -18.65
N MET A 657 -8.89 10.44 -17.33
CA MET A 657 -8.97 11.61 -16.47
C MET A 657 -7.60 12.07 -15.99
N GLY A 658 -7.22 13.30 -16.34
CA GLY A 658 -6.00 13.92 -15.81
C GLY A 658 -6.08 14.12 -14.29
N GLU A 659 -4.94 14.03 -13.60
CA GLU A 659 -4.85 14.09 -12.12
C GLU A 659 -5.56 15.29 -11.49
N GLU A 660 -5.52 16.45 -12.16
CA GLU A 660 -6.16 17.68 -11.68
C GLU A 660 -7.69 17.59 -11.73
N GLU A 661 -8.26 16.99 -12.77
CA GLU A 661 -9.70 16.78 -12.86
C GLU A 661 -10.15 15.71 -11.85
N HIS A 662 -9.39 14.64 -11.74
CA HIS A 662 -9.62 13.58 -10.77
C HIS A 662 -9.63 14.10 -9.34
N SER A 663 -8.62 14.88 -8.95
CA SER A 663 -8.54 15.48 -7.62
C SER A 663 -9.76 16.36 -7.30
N ARG A 664 -10.34 17.06 -8.29
CA ARG A 664 -11.51 17.93 -8.08
C ARG A 664 -12.82 17.17 -7.98
N ARG A 665 -12.96 16.03 -8.66
CA ARG A 665 -14.22 15.29 -8.76
C ARG A 665 -14.31 14.09 -7.83
N ILE A 666 -13.18 13.57 -7.35
CA ILE A 666 -13.18 12.35 -6.52
C ILE A 666 -13.98 12.56 -5.23
N SER A 667 -15.00 11.73 -5.07
CA SER A 667 -15.79 11.60 -3.86
C SER A 667 -16.09 10.12 -3.67
N ALA A 668 -15.36 9.51 -2.74
CA ALA A 668 -15.37 8.07 -2.56
C ALA A 668 -15.17 7.68 -1.10
N MET A 669 -15.70 6.53 -0.72
CA MET A 669 -15.33 5.82 0.51
C MET A 669 -14.59 4.56 0.13
N SER A 670 -13.56 4.19 0.87
CA SER A 670 -12.83 2.96 0.60
C SER A 670 -12.48 2.25 1.90
N VAL A 671 -12.29 0.95 1.75
CA VAL A 671 -11.62 0.10 2.72
C VAL A 671 -10.49 -0.62 2.00
N THR A 672 -9.28 -0.46 2.53
CA THR A 672 -8.08 -1.15 2.06
C THR A 672 -7.59 -2.11 3.13
N PHE A 673 -6.84 -3.12 2.72
CA PHE A 673 -6.23 -4.08 3.62
C PHE A 673 -4.71 -3.99 3.55
N ASP A 674 -4.07 -3.96 4.70
CA ASP A 674 -2.62 -4.00 4.80
C ASP A 674 -2.17 -4.62 6.14
N GLU A 675 -0.88 -4.55 6.42
CA GLU A 675 -0.33 -4.93 7.72
C GLU A 675 -0.71 -3.97 8.86
N GLU A 676 -0.47 -4.39 10.10
CA GLU A 676 -0.88 -3.68 11.31
C GLU A 676 -0.43 -2.21 11.37
N PHE A 677 0.74 -1.89 10.82
CA PHE A 677 1.29 -0.54 10.83
C PHE A 677 0.53 0.47 9.95
N ALA A 678 -0.36 -0.01 9.07
CA ALA A 678 -1.24 0.86 8.30
C ALA A 678 -2.46 1.34 9.11
N ALA A 679 -2.83 0.62 10.19
CA ALA A 679 -3.94 0.97 11.04
C ALA A 679 -3.51 1.88 12.21
N SER A 680 -4.45 2.67 12.72
CA SER A 680 -4.16 3.52 13.87
C SER A 680 -3.90 2.68 15.13
N ALA A 681 -2.91 3.08 15.93
CA ALA A 681 -2.58 2.40 17.18
C ALA A 681 -3.79 2.25 18.13
N ARG A 682 -4.65 3.27 18.19
CA ARG A 682 -5.86 3.25 19.03
C ARG A 682 -6.90 2.26 18.54
N ASP A 683 -7.10 2.14 17.23
CA ASP A 683 -8.00 1.13 16.67
C ASP A 683 -7.44 -0.29 16.88
N LEU A 684 -6.12 -0.46 16.84
CA LEU A 684 -5.46 -1.73 17.16
C LEU A 684 -5.63 -2.14 18.61
N ASP A 685 -5.40 -1.21 19.55
CA ASP A 685 -5.61 -1.46 20.97
C ASP A 685 -7.08 -1.81 21.26
N ALA A 686 -8.02 -1.13 20.58
CA ALA A 686 -9.43 -1.46 20.68
C ALA A 686 -9.77 -2.81 20.06
N ALA A 687 -9.20 -3.15 18.89
CA ALA A 687 -9.38 -4.44 18.24
C ALA A 687 -8.94 -5.59 19.16
N GLU A 688 -7.81 -5.45 19.83
CA GLU A 688 -7.35 -6.43 20.82
C GLU A 688 -8.26 -6.47 22.06
N LYS A 689 -8.56 -5.31 22.65
CA LYS A 689 -9.39 -5.19 23.86
C LYS A 689 -10.77 -5.81 23.67
N TYR A 690 -11.41 -5.57 22.52
CA TYR A 690 -12.76 -6.04 22.23
C TYR A 690 -12.79 -7.36 21.42
N GLY A 691 -11.62 -7.90 21.05
CA GLY A 691 -11.50 -9.15 20.31
C GLY A 691 -12.08 -9.08 18.88
N TRP A 692 -11.90 -7.96 18.18
CA TRP A 692 -12.37 -7.80 16.81
C TRP A 692 -11.57 -8.71 15.86
N PRO A 693 -12.23 -9.45 14.95
CA PRO A 693 -11.57 -10.42 14.11
C PRO A 693 -10.74 -9.75 13.00
N ILE A 694 -9.53 -10.25 12.77
CA ILE A 694 -8.65 -9.89 11.66
C ILE A 694 -8.34 -11.18 10.89
N ALA A 695 -8.37 -11.15 9.54
CA ALA A 695 -8.29 -12.37 8.75
C ALA A 695 -6.86 -12.94 8.59
N GLY A 696 -5.84 -12.14 8.85
CA GLY A 696 -4.43 -12.48 8.69
C GLY A 696 -3.55 -11.25 8.89
N PRO A 697 -2.21 -11.40 8.82
CA PRO A 697 -1.27 -10.32 9.12
C PRO A 697 -1.35 -9.14 8.13
N GLU A 698 -1.88 -9.34 6.93
CA GLU A 698 -2.05 -8.31 5.88
C GLU A 698 -3.53 -7.90 5.69
N ALA A 699 -4.37 -8.24 6.65
CA ALA A 699 -5.82 -8.08 6.56
C ALA A 699 -6.37 -7.04 7.53
N TYR A 700 -5.55 -6.09 7.98
CA TYR A 700 -6.00 -4.99 8.82
C TYR A 700 -6.81 -4.01 7.97
N PRO A 701 -8.11 -3.80 8.27
CA PRO A 701 -8.94 -2.95 7.43
C PRO A 701 -8.75 -1.48 7.79
N VAL A 702 -8.40 -0.66 6.81
CA VAL A 702 -8.31 0.79 6.94
C VAL A 702 -9.45 1.42 6.15
N ALA A 703 -10.42 2.00 6.85
CA ALA A 703 -11.57 2.66 6.24
C ALA A 703 -11.34 4.17 6.13
N MET A 704 -11.64 4.74 4.96
CA MET A 704 -11.41 6.15 4.69
C MET A 704 -12.48 6.75 3.78
N ARG A 705 -12.69 8.05 3.93
CA ARG A 705 -13.50 8.89 3.05
C ARG A 705 -12.59 9.89 2.38
N VAL A 706 -12.56 9.84 1.05
CA VAL A 706 -11.88 10.80 0.19
C VAL A 706 -12.91 11.81 -0.32
N ASN A 707 -12.71 13.07 0.01
CA ASN A 707 -13.56 14.17 -0.46
C ASN A 707 -12.90 14.93 -1.63
N PRO A 708 -13.70 15.70 -2.41
CA PRO A 708 -13.18 16.56 -3.46
C PRO A 708 -12.01 17.43 -2.97
N GLY A 709 -10.92 17.43 -3.74
CA GLY A 709 -9.65 18.03 -3.36
C GLY A 709 -8.69 17.10 -2.60
N ARG A 710 -8.94 15.78 -2.61
CA ARG A 710 -8.11 14.72 -1.98
C ARG A 710 -7.95 14.84 -0.45
N SER A 711 -8.81 15.58 0.24
CA SER A 711 -8.81 15.52 1.71
C SER A 711 -9.39 14.20 2.17
N VAL A 712 -8.66 13.50 3.05
CA VAL A 712 -9.01 12.17 3.55
C VAL A 712 -9.38 12.26 5.02
N ARG A 713 -10.48 11.61 5.42
CA ARG A 713 -10.93 11.51 6.83
C ARG A 713 -11.45 10.10 7.12
N PRO A 714 -11.57 9.67 8.38
CA PRO A 714 -12.32 8.44 8.68
C PRO A 714 -13.81 8.58 8.29
N PRO A 715 -14.50 7.46 8.00
CA PRO A 715 -15.93 7.46 7.73
C PRO A 715 -16.76 7.81 8.98
N LEU A 716 -17.89 8.47 8.76
CA LEU A 716 -18.93 8.72 9.76
C LEU A 716 -19.70 7.43 10.10
N ALA A 717 -20.47 7.44 11.19
CA ALA A 717 -21.22 6.26 11.65
C ALA A 717 -22.12 5.60 10.58
N TRP A 718 -22.83 6.40 9.77
CA TRP A 718 -23.69 5.88 8.70
C TRP A 718 -22.88 5.41 7.47
N GLU A 719 -21.74 6.06 7.19
CA GLU A 719 -20.80 5.68 6.12
C GLU A 719 -20.15 4.33 6.44
N LEU A 720 -19.76 4.12 7.71
CA LEU A 720 -19.23 2.87 8.22
C LEU A 720 -20.26 1.73 8.16
N GLU A 721 -21.53 2.02 8.48
CA GLU A 721 -22.63 1.05 8.35
C GLU A 721 -22.83 0.62 6.88
N LEU A 722 -22.76 1.57 5.94
CA LEU A 722 -22.87 1.27 4.52
C LEU A 722 -21.68 0.42 4.03
N LEU A 723 -20.45 0.76 4.45
CA LEU A 723 -19.27 -0.03 4.15
C LEU A 723 -19.40 -1.46 4.71
N GLU A 724 -19.84 -1.63 5.95
CA GLU A 724 -20.12 -2.94 6.55
C GLU A 724 -21.11 -3.75 5.68
N ALA A 725 -22.22 -3.13 5.29
CA ALA A 725 -23.25 -3.80 4.49
C ALA A 725 -22.70 -4.21 3.11
N CYS A 726 -21.95 -3.34 2.44
CA CYS A 726 -21.33 -3.63 1.14
C CYS A 726 -20.31 -4.77 1.23
N LEU A 727 -19.46 -4.78 2.27
CA LEU A 727 -18.49 -5.84 2.51
C LEU A 727 -19.15 -7.21 2.71
N ARG A 728 -20.33 -7.27 3.34
CA ARG A 728 -21.11 -8.50 3.49
C ARG A 728 -21.84 -8.92 2.21
N ALA A 729 -22.33 -7.95 1.42
CA ALA A 729 -23.24 -8.23 0.31
C ALA A 729 -22.53 -8.53 -1.02
N ILE A 730 -21.39 -7.88 -1.29
CA ILE A 730 -20.68 -7.98 -2.57
C ILE A 730 -20.08 -9.38 -2.80
N PRO A 731 -19.35 -10.00 -1.86
CA PRO A 731 -18.76 -11.32 -2.11
C PRO A 731 -19.79 -12.39 -2.53
N PRO A 732 -20.92 -12.58 -1.83
CA PRO A 732 -21.92 -13.56 -2.27
C PRO A 732 -22.70 -13.10 -3.51
N PHE A 733 -22.70 -11.82 -3.90
CA PHE A 733 -23.30 -11.35 -5.15
C PHE A 733 -22.43 -11.72 -6.35
N VAL A 734 -21.13 -11.42 -6.25
CA VAL A 734 -20.11 -11.75 -7.24
C VAL A 734 -20.04 -13.26 -7.45
N ALA A 735 -19.99 -14.03 -6.36
CA ALA A 735 -19.87 -15.49 -6.44
C ALA A 735 -21.05 -16.19 -7.12
N GLN A 736 -22.23 -15.57 -7.13
CA GLN A 736 -23.41 -16.12 -7.80
C GLN A 736 -23.47 -15.78 -9.29
N GLY A 737 -22.61 -14.88 -9.79
CA GLY A 737 -22.60 -14.45 -11.19
C GLY A 737 -23.89 -13.76 -11.65
N ARG A 738 -24.71 -13.26 -10.73
CA ARG A 738 -25.99 -12.60 -11.06
C ARG A 738 -25.75 -11.22 -11.67
N LYS A 739 -26.64 -10.81 -12.58
CA LYS A 739 -26.65 -9.43 -13.12
C LYS A 739 -27.20 -8.42 -12.11
N SER A 740 -28.16 -8.83 -11.28
CA SER A 740 -28.72 -8.01 -10.20
C SER A 740 -29.19 -8.88 -9.05
N ASP A 741 -29.15 -8.35 -7.84
CA ASP A 741 -29.59 -9.03 -6.62
C ASP A 741 -30.03 -8.02 -5.55
N ARG A 742 -31.22 -8.20 -4.98
CA ARG A 742 -31.69 -7.41 -3.84
C ARG A 742 -31.54 -8.23 -2.57
N ARG A 743 -30.90 -7.67 -1.54
CA ARG A 743 -30.59 -8.37 -0.30
C ARG A 743 -30.80 -7.49 0.92
N THR A 744 -31.30 -8.10 1.98
CA THR A 744 -31.31 -7.53 3.32
C THR A 744 -30.06 -8.01 4.04
N VAL A 745 -29.27 -7.07 4.55
CA VAL A 745 -27.94 -7.31 5.11
C VAL A 745 -27.95 -6.88 6.58
N PRO A 746 -27.59 -7.76 7.52
CA PRO A 746 -27.44 -7.36 8.92
C PRO A 746 -26.18 -6.51 9.11
N THR A 747 -26.32 -5.41 9.85
CA THR A 747 -25.25 -4.52 10.29
C THR A 747 -25.31 -4.32 11.80
N ALA A 748 -24.29 -3.70 12.38
CA ALA A 748 -24.29 -3.36 13.80
C ALA A 748 -25.40 -2.36 14.19
N LEU A 749 -25.98 -1.62 13.24
CA LEU A 749 -27.06 -0.66 13.47
C LEU A 749 -28.45 -1.18 13.06
N GLY A 750 -28.57 -2.42 12.60
CA GLY A 750 -29.84 -3.05 12.23
C GLY A 750 -29.76 -3.81 10.91
N GLU A 751 -30.75 -3.64 10.04
CA GLU A 751 -30.77 -4.25 8.71
C GLU A 751 -30.76 -3.17 7.63
N LEU A 752 -29.97 -3.41 6.58
CA LEU A 752 -29.88 -2.57 5.40
C LEU A 752 -30.33 -3.34 4.16
N GLU A 753 -31.28 -2.79 3.41
CA GLU A 753 -31.63 -3.32 2.09
C GLU A 753 -30.72 -2.71 1.02
N LEU A 754 -30.02 -3.57 0.28
CA LEU A 754 -29.17 -3.20 -0.85
C LEU A 754 -29.69 -3.84 -2.14
N ASP A 755 -29.83 -3.04 -3.20
CA ASP A 755 -30.04 -3.51 -4.57
C ASP A 755 -28.74 -3.37 -5.37
N LEU A 756 -28.13 -4.51 -5.68
CA LEU A 756 -26.86 -4.65 -6.37
C LEU A 756 -27.11 -4.92 -7.86
N LYS A 757 -26.36 -4.25 -8.75
CA LYS A 757 -26.43 -4.47 -10.20
C LYS A 757 -25.06 -4.34 -10.84
N ARG A 758 -24.62 -5.38 -11.58
CA ARG A 758 -23.43 -5.29 -12.43
C ARG A 758 -23.68 -4.33 -13.57
N MET A 759 -22.72 -3.44 -13.81
CA MET A 759 -22.71 -2.54 -14.94
C MET A 759 -21.73 -3.14 -15.95
N ASP A 760 -22.30 -3.74 -17.00
CA ASP A 760 -21.58 -4.32 -18.14
C ASP A 760 -21.22 -3.20 -19.14
#